data_AF-A0A2S7EYI5-F1
#
_entry.id   AF-A0A2S7EYI5-F1
#
_cell.length_a   1.000
_cell.length_b   1.000
_cell.length_c   1.000
_cell.angle_alpha   90.00
_cell.angle_beta   90.00
_cell.angle_gamma   90.00
#
_symmetry.space_group_name_H-M   'P 1'
#
loop_
_entity.id
_entity.type
_entity.pdbx_description
1 polymer ?
#
loop_
_entity_poly.entity_id
_entity_poly.type
_entity_poly.pdbx_seq_one_letter_code
_entity_poly.pdbx_strand_id
1 'polypeptide(L)'
;MLDRRSASLVSVAASCLIALALAGCQRTPSSTATAAAPAAHAPDNAPMPGPPALQAQATAIQAQLQEQLAAQRKIIVLLADEAKQSPAARQTSSGVGQQLFHEGLERRDALAKQFDALLAQPDAQRFAAVGALLDYVESAPDLYDADRLAFREILADWQARIGKDSSLPAIKLHQRIGEDLEALDEIERSYNREITAIFSRFDRTRAIVQKREKWEDYLAHLGTLYTRERILRDYGVITPYPMSMQDSDREVFGRDLPPKTVVLSFDDGPHREYTDEIVAILKRYDVPATFFEVGRNLGKLDADGKVELAPLASVSRELMEQGYTVGNHSLTHAQLSKETGAALRSQILDTDRMLRAVDAKRAPLFRFPYGARNAEGMQILGEAGLKSVMWNVDSLDWADPVPESIVQRVLEQVGREQRGILLFHDIHARTVKALPQILDRLSADGYQFAAWNGRDFSVARAAANAAAPAVTSGYDNSWAVVIGIDDYARWPRLQYAANDAQAIAQTLTGSFGFPSSQVIVLRNQEATRNNILAAFHDRLAHGGVGRNDRVFVFFAGHGATRKLASGRDLGYIVPADSDPAQFATDAIPMTEIQDIAESLEAKHVLFVMDACYSGLGLTRGGGGTGAYLRENARRVARQMLTAGGADQQVADSGPNGHSVFTWVLLQALSGKGDLNGDGLITGTELAAYVAPAVSSISPQTPAFGSLPGSQGGEFVLQVPEGEEFLTADTQQLSSAAIAMNDRVDAAAPAARPTVLVKDLQGGERPLAVPVAAGPMSDRQRAQRANDRGLQLYKEKRYDEAAAQFTEALKLRPDFALAANNLGFIYYRQGKYAQAARWLENTLKIDPSRAVAYINLGDAYRQMGDAAKARHAFQTYLELQPSGASAAYARAQLQTL
;
A
#
# COMPACT_ATOMS: atom_id res chain seq x y z
N MET A 1 -64.86 -8.44 -17.07
CA MET A 1 -65.68 -9.68 -17.03
C MET A 1 -64.79 -10.75 -16.41
N LEU A 2 -64.98 -11.12 -15.14
CA LEU A 2 -65.95 -12.13 -14.66
C LEU A 2 -65.67 -13.49 -15.32
N ASP A 3 -65.03 -14.51 -14.73
CA ASP A 3 -65.05 -15.15 -13.38
C ASP A 3 -65.73 -16.55 -13.45
N ARG A 4 -65.32 -17.48 -12.56
CA ARG A 4 -65.89 -18.83 -12.26
C ARG A 4 -65.51 -20.01 -13.17
N ARG A 5 -65.44 -21.28 -12.69
CA ARG A 5 -65.08 -21.90 -11.37
C ARG A 5 -65.05 -23.46 -11.51
N SER A 6 -64.23 -24.13 -10.68
CA SER A 6 -64.45 -25.43 -9.96
C SER A 6 -64.61 -26.82 -10.64
N ALA A 7 -63.89 -27.80 -10.04
CA ALA A 7 -64.28 -29.20 -9.70
C ALA A 7 -64.41 -30.29 -10.82
N SER A 8 -64.24 -31.61 -10.58
CA SER A 8 -63.61 -32.44 -9.52
C SER A 8 -63.50 -33.94 -9.91
N LEU A 9 -62.51 -34.66 -9.35
CA LEU A 9 -62.44 -36.10 -8.93
C LEU A 9 -63.34 -37.21 -9.55
N VAL A 10 -62.73 -38.37 -9.91
CA VAL A 10 -63.28 -39.75 -9.73
C VAL A 10 -62.15 -40.76 -9.38
N SER A 11 -62.48 -41.85 -8.69
CA SER A 11 -61.63 -42.92 -8.08
C SER A 11 -61.67 -44.26 -8.86
N VAL A 12 -60.86 -45.28 -8.48
CA VAL A 12 -61.24 -46.71 -8.33
C VAL A 12 -60.06 -47.61 -7.86
N ALA A 13 -60.35 -48.68 -7.12
CA ALA A 13 -59.45 -49.77 -6.69
C ALA A 13 -60.28 -51.09 -6.58
N ALA A 14 -59.79 -52.32 -6.30
CA ALA A 14 -58.49 -52.93 -5.95
C ALA A 14 -58.58 -54.47 -6.23
N SER A 15 -57.50 -55.29 -6.10
CA SER A 15 -57.58 -56.72 -5.66
C SER A 15 -56.23 -57.52 -5.61
N CYS A 16 -55.99 -58.18 -4.45
CA CYS A 16 -55.50 -59.57 -4.21
C CYS A 16 -54.21 -60.18 -4.86
N LEU A 17 -53.53 -61.21 -4.30
CA LEU A 17 -53.20 -61.68 -2.92
C LEU A 17 -52.31 -62.96 -3.01
N ILE A 18 -51.70 -63.38 -1.88
CA ILE A 18 -51.09 -64.71 -1.53
C ILE A 18 -49.55 -64.80 -1.51
N ALA A 19 -49.05 -65.47 -0.47
CA ALA A 19 -47.65 -65.68 -0.09
C ALA A 19 -47.36 -67.16 0.20
N LEU A 20 -46.08 -67.57 0.27
CA LEU A 20 -45.49 -68.38 1.37
C LEU A 20 -44.00 -68.71 1.12
N ALA A 21 -43.31 -69.08 2.19
CA ALA A 21 -41.86 -69.34 2.24
C ALA A 21 -41.54 -70.84 2.29
N LEU A 22 -40.26 -71.22 2.08
CA LEU A 22 -39.48 -72.05 3.04
C LEU A 22 -38.01 -72.31 2.62
N ALA A 23 -37.20 -72.66 3.62
CA ALA A 23 -35.75 -72.83 3.63
C ALA A 23 -35.18 -74.01 2.79
N GLY A 24 -33.84 -74.03 2.55
CA GLY A 24 -33.18 -75.18 1.92
C GLY A 24 -31.67 -75.10 1.67
N CYS A 25 -30.87 -75.12 2.74
CA CYS A 25 -29.44 -75.49 2.84
C CYS A 25 -28.65 -76.09 1.62
N GLN A 26 -27.39 -75.60 1.51
CA GLN A 26 -26.11 -76.35 1.41
C GLN A 26 -25.30 -76.48 0.08
N ARG A 27 -24.02 -76.11 0.23
CA ARG A 27 -22.75 -76.67 -0.30
C ARG A 27 -22.25 -76.27 -1.70
N THR A 28 -21.13 -75.53 -1.66
CA THR A 28 -20.05 -75.42 -2.65
C THR A 28 -19.36 -76.78 -2.87
N PRO A 29 -18.66 -77.02 -4.01
CA PRO A 29 -17.25 -76.58 -4.13
C PRO A 29 -16.76 -76.16 -5.54
N SER A 30 -15.63 -75.42 -5.53
CA SER A 30 -14.59 -75.24 -6.56
C SER A 30 -14.72 -75.93 -7.94
N SER A 31 -14.44 -75.20 -9.02
CA SER A 31 -13.05 -75.04 -9.52
C SER A 31 -12.97 -74.12 -10.75
N THR A 32 -11.79 -73.55 -10.98
CA THR A 32 -11.50 -72.53 -12.01
C THR A 32 -10.79 -73.14 -13.23
N ALA A 33 -11.28 -72.87 -14.44
CA ALA A 33 -10.46 -72.49 -15.61
C ALA A 33 -11.31 -72.37 -16.89
N THR A 34 -11.38 -71.16 -17.47
CA THR A 34 -11.06 -70.85 -18.89
C THR A 34 -11.28 -69.36 -19.15
N ALA A 35 -10.43 -68.74 -19.97
CA ALA A 35 -10.47 -67.32 -20.27
C ALA A 35 -11.15 -67.01 -21.61
N ALA A 36 -11.97 -65.95 -21.64
CA ALA A 36 -12.17 -65.06 -22.79
C ALA A 36 -12.86 -63.75 -22.32
N ALA A 37 -12.49 -62.62 -22.92
CA ALA A 37 -12.93 -61.25 -22.57
C ALA A 37 -14.24 -60.85 -23.30
N PRO A 38 -14.73 -59.58 -23.28
CA PRO A 38 -14.39 -58.40 -22.44
C PRO A 38 -15.63 -57.66 -21.86
N ALA A 39 -15.49 -56.90 -20.77
CA ALA A 39 -16.47 -55.85 -20.40
C ALA A 39 -15.90 -54.75 -19.47
N ALA A 40 -16.11 -53.49 -19.89
CA ALA A 40 -16.19 -52.24 -19.11
C ALA A 40 -15.30 -52.03 -17.86
N HIS A 41 -14.35 -51.10 -17.96
CA HIS A 41 -13.80 -50.41 -16.79
C HIS A 41 -14.89 -49.58 -16.08
N ALA A 42 -15.15 -49.89 -14.81
CA ALA A 42 -15.72 -48.95 -13.85
C ALA A 42 -14.56 -48.27 -13.05
N PRO A 43 -14.76 -47.06 -12.50
CA PRO A 43 -13.70 -46.35 -11.81
C PRO A 43 -13.50 -46.87 -10.37
N ASP A 44 -12.42 -47.62 -10.16
CA ASP A 44 -11.87 -47.82 -8.81
C ASP A 44 -11.24 -46.51 -8.33
N ASN A 45 -11.90 -45.82 -7.40
CA ASN A 45 -11.31 -44.82 -6.50
C ASN A 45 -12.28 -44.48 -5.35
N ALA A 46 -12.43 -45.42 -4.41
CA ALA A 46 -12.92 -45.14 -3.07
C ALA A 46 -11.80 -45.46 -2.08
N PRO A 47 -11.29 -44.50 -1.29
CA PRO A 47 -10.21 -44.77 -0.35
C PRO A 47 -10.70 -45.68 0.78
N MET A 48 -9.94 -46.74 1.06
CA MET A 48 -10.16 -47.58 2.25
C MET A 48 -9.92 -46.74 3.52
N PRO A 49 -10.75 -46.86 4.57
CA PRO A 49 -10.52 -46.17 5.83
C PRO A 49 -9.20 -46.64 6.47
N GLY A 50 -8.46 -45.70 7.07
CA GLY A 50 -7.20 -45.98 7.74
C GLY A 50 -7.33 -46.81 9.03
N PRO A 51 -6.23 -47.21 9.68
CA PRO A 51 -6.31 -47.92 10.95
C PRO A 51 -7.08 -47.08 11.99
N PRO A 52 -7.87 -47.72 12.88
CA PRO A 52 -8.75 -47.02 13.82
C PRO A 52 -8.07 -45.95 14.68
N ALA A 53 -6.77 -46.10 14.98
CA ALA A 53 -6.00 -45.13 15.75
C ALA A 53 -5.76 -43.81 15.00
N LEU A 54 -5.43 -43.84 13.71
CA LEU A 54 -5.25 -42.63 12.90
C LEU A 54 -6.59 -41.94 12.64
N GLN A 55 -7.65 -42.73 12.41
CA GLN A 55 -8.98 -42.18 12.22
C GLN A 55 -9.50 -41.52 13.51
N ALA A 56 -9.25 -42.11 14.68
CA ALA A 56 -9.55 -41.49 15.97
C ALA A 56 -8.76 -40.18 16.22
N GLN A 57 -7.47 -40.14 15.85
CA GLN A 57 -6.67 -38.90 15.93
C GLN A 57 -7.23 -37.80 15.00
N ALA A 58 -7.57 -38.14 13.76
CA ALA A 58 -8.21 -37.19 12.85
C ALA A 58 -9.57 -36.71 13.38
N THR A 59 -10.42 -37.60 13.91
CA THR A 59 -11.70 -37.21 14.52
C THR A 59 -11.50 -36.28 15.73
N ALA A 60 -10.48 -36.49 16.55
CA ALA A 60 -10.15 -35.60 17.67
C ALA A 60 -9.71 -34.20 17.19
N ILE A 61 -8.84 -34.13 16.18
CA ILE A 61 -8.40 -32.86 15.57
C ILE A 61 -9.60 -32.15 14.92
N GLN A 62 -10.48 -32.87 14.23
CA GLN A 62 -11.70 -32.31 13.64
C GLN A 62 -12.67 -31.74 14.69
N ALA A 63 -12.81 -32.41 15.84
CA ALA A 63 -13.59 -31.87 16.96
C ALA A 63 -12.98 -30.56 17.51
N GLN A 64 -11.65 -30.47 17.58
CA GLN A 64 -10.96 -29.23 17.97
C GLN A 64 -11.13 -28.11 16.93
N LEU A 65 -11.12 -28.41 15.62
CA LEU A 65 -11.48 -27.45 14.57
C LEU A 65 -12.92 -26.93 14.75
N GLN A 66 -13.88 -27.80 15.06
CA GLN A 66 -15.26 -27.41 15.33
C GLN A 66 -15.37 -26.50 16.57
N GLU A 67 -14.59 -26.74 17.61
CA GLU A 67 -14.51 -25.87 18.79
C GLU A 67 -13.85 -24.52 18.52
N GLN A 68 -12.85 -24.46 17.63
CA GLN A 68 -12.28 -23.19 17.13
C GLN A 68 -13.32 -22.37 16.40
N LEU A 69 -14.02 -22.99 15.45
CA LEU A 69 -15.06 -22.31 14.70
C LEU A 69 -16.20 -21.83 15.60
N ALA A 70 -16.61 -22.64 16.58
CA ALA A 70 -17.62 -22.26 17.56
C ALA A 70 -17.17 -21.06 18.43
N ALA A 71 -15.88 -20.92 18.74
CA ALA A 71 -15.35 -19.76 19.43
C ALA A 71 -15.41 -18.49 18.54
N GLN A 72 -14.95 -18.58 17.28
CA GLN A 72 -15.01 -17.47 16.33
C GLN A 72 -16.44 -17.00 16.07
N ARG A 73 -17.39 -17.92 15.87
CA ARG A 73 -18.82 -17.62 15.73
C ARG A 73 -19.40 -16.88 16.95
N LYS A 74 -19.02 -17.26 18.18
CA LYS A 74 -19.42 -16.54 19.40
C LYS A 74 -18.85 -15.12 19.46
N ILE A 75 -17.58 -14.91 19.07
CA ILE A 75 -16.95 -13.59 19.02
C ILE A 75 -17.70 -12.68 18.05
N ILE A 76 -18.02 -13.17 16.85
CA ILE A 76 -18.83 -12.43 15.85
C ILE A 76 -20.19 -12.02 16.45
N VAL A 77 -20.91 -12.92 17.13
CA VAL A 77 -22.22 -12.63 17.76
C VAL A 77 -22.12 -11.62 18.92
N LEU A 78 -21.01 -11.59 19.66
CA LEU A 78 -20.79 -10.60 20.71
C LEU A 78 -20.61 -9.17 20.15
N LEU A 79 -20.02 -9.03 18.96
CA LEU A 79 -19.60 -7.76 18.37
C LEU A 79 -20.54 -7.22 17.26
N ALA A 80 -21.33 -8.08 16.60
CA ALA A 80 -22.08 -7.76 15.37
C ALA A 80 -23.08 -6.58 15.45
N ASP A 81 -23.48 -6.13 16.64
CA ASP A 81 -24.38 -5.00 16.84
C ASP A 81 -23.81 -3.93 17.78
N GLU A 82 -22.48 -3.82 17.90
CA GLU A 82 -21.79 -2.94 18.86
C GLU A 82 -22.43 -1.55 18.97
N ALA A 83 -22.75 -0.91 17.84
CA ALA A 83 -23.37 0.42 17.78
C ALA A 83 -24.72 0.56 18.53
N LYS A 84 -25.40 -0.55 18.85
CA LYS A 84 -26.67 -0.61 19.60
C LYS A 84 -26.47 -0.91 21.10
N GLN A 85 -25.25 -1.24 21.53
CA GLN A 85 -24.92 -1.62 22.90
C GLN A 85 -24.52 -0.41 23.77
N SER A 86 -24.92 -0.40 25.04
CA SER A 86 -24.47 0.61 26.01
C SER A 86 -22.96 0.49 26.28
N PRO A 87 -22.26 1.55 26.73
CA PRO A 87 -20.80 1.48 26.96
C PRO A 87 -20.37 0.34 27.91
N ALA A 88 -21.12 0.08 28.98
CA ALA A 88 -20.85 -1.02 29.91
C ALA A 88 -21.16 -2.41 29.31
N ALA A 89 -22.17 -2.51 28.44
CA ALA A 89 -22.45 -3.74 27.71
C ALA A 89 -21.35 -4.03 26.68
N ARG A 90 -20.88 -3.01 25.94
CA ARG A 90 -19.75 -3.14 25.00
C ARG A 90 -18.48 -3.61 25.69
N GLN A 91 -18.11 -2.99 26.82
CA GLN A 91 -16.93 -3.42 27.58
C GLN A 91 -17.03 -4.88 28.05
N THR A 92 -18.23 -5.31 28.48
CA THR A 92 -18.48 -6.72 28.84
C THR A 92 -18.37 -7.66 27.62
N SER A 93 -19.02 -7.31 26.51
CA SER A 93 -19.00 -8.10 25.26
C SER A 93 -17.58 -8.23 24.70
N SER A 94 -16.79 -7.15 24.70
CA SER A 94 -15.39 -7.16 24.28
C SER A 94 -14.53 -8.02 25.19
N GLY A 95 -14.65 -7.88 26.52
CA GLY A 95 -13.86 -8.69 27.47
C GLY A 95 -14.13 -10.20 27.38
N VAL A 96 -15.40 -10.60 27.21
CA VAL A 96 -15.75 -12.02 26.99
C VAL A 96 -15.28 -12.49 25.61
N GLY A 97 -15.33 -11.63 24.59
CA GLY A 97 -14.78 -11.91 23.26
C GLY A 97 -13.26 -12.14 23.30
N GLN A 98 -12.50 -11.30 24.01
CA GLN A 98 -11.05 -11.45 24.18
C GLN A 98 -10.72 -12.75 24.93
N GLN A 99 -11.49 -13.12 25.96
CA GLN A 99 -11.32 -14.41 26.64
C GLN A 99 -11.55 -15.59 25.68
N LEU A 100 -12.65 -15.58 24.92
CA LEU A 100 -12.96 -16.58 23.89
C LEU A 100 -11.85 -16.71 22.84
N PHE A 101 -11.24 -15.58 22.47
CA PHE A 101 -10.14 -15.50 21.52
C PHE A 101 -8.85 -16.12 22.08
N HIS A 102 -8.49 -15.80 23.33
CA HIS A 102 -7.31 -16.37 23.97
C HIS A 102 -7.46 -17.89 24.22
N GLU A 103 -8.65 -18.34 24.64
CA GLU A 103 -9.02 -19.76 24.67
C GLU A 103 -8.89 -20.40 23.28
N GLY A 104 -9.12 -19.64 22.20
CA GLY A 104 -8.85 -20.03 20.82
C GLY A 104 -7.35 -20.25 20.55
N LEU A 105 -6.50 -19.27 20.88
CA LEU A 105 -5.04 -19.36 20.72
C LEU A 105 -4.46 -20.59 21.44
N GLU A 106 -4.82 -20.83 22.71
CA GLU A 106 -4.32 -21.99 23.46
C GLU A 106 -4.75 -23.33 22.85
N ARG A 107 -5.97 -23.39 22.31
CA ARG A 107 -6.45 -24.57 21.56
C ARG A 107 -5.78 -24.70 20.19
N ARG A 108 -5.41 -23.61 19.51
CA ARG A 108 -4.59 -23.66 18.28
C ARG A 108 -3.22 -24.27 18.56
N ASP A 109 -2.57 -23.91 19.66
CA ASP A 109 -1.30 -24.51 20.09
C ASP A 109 -1.47 -25.99 20.48
N ALA A 110 -2.58 -26.37 21.11
CA ALA A 110 -2.91 -27.77 21.39
C ALA A 110 -3.15 -28.57 20.10
N LEU A 111 -3.86 -27.99 19.14
CA LEU A 111 -4.16 -28.56 17.83
C LEU A 111 -2.88 -28.72 16.98
N ALA A 112 -1.96 -27.76 17.02
CA ALA A 112 -0.65 -27.86 16.39
C ALA A 112 0.16 -29.05 16.96
N LYS A 113 0.16 -29.26 18.28
CA LYS A 113 0.80 -30.42 18.94
C LYS A 113 0.13 -31.75 18.55
N GLN A 114 -1.19 -31.79 18.44
CA GLN A 114 -1.92 -32.97 17.97
C GLN A 114 -1.62 -33.27 16.49
N PHE A 115 -1.49 -32.23 15.66
CA PHE A 115 -1.13 -32.35 14.25
C PHE A 115 0.33 -32.82 14.06
N ASP A 116 1.28 -32.31 14.84
CA ASP A 116 2.65 -32.85 14.90
C ASP A 116 2.66 -34.34 15.28
N ALA A 117 1.85 -34.74 16.26
CA ALA A 117 1.73 -36.13 16.68
C ALA A 117 1.08 -37.05 15.62
N LEU A 118 0.24 -36.50 14.73
CA LEU A 118 -0.30 -37.19 13.56
C LEU A 118 0.73 -37.30 12.43
N LEU A 119 1.48 -36.23 12.15
CA LEU A 119 2.55 -36.23 11.14
C LEU A 119 3.74 -37.14 11.52
N ALA A 120 4.03 -37.27 12.81
CA ALA A 120 5.09 -38.13 13.34
C ALA A 120 4.78 -39.64 13.28
N GLN A 121 3.57 -40.05 12.88
CA GLN A 121 3.22 -41.46 12.75
C GLN A 121 4.02 -42.12 11.60
N PRO A 122 4.57 -43.33 11.77
CA PRO A 122 5.33 -44.00 10.71
C PRO A 122 4.44 -44.53 9.57
N ASP A 123 3.13 -44.64 9.80
CA ASP A 123 2.16 -45.17 8.84
C ASP A 123 1.97 -44.23 7.64
N ALA A 124 1.96 -44.78 6.43
CA ALA A 124 1.72 -44.05 5.19
C ALA A 124 0.28 -43.49 5.09
N GLN A 125 -0.67 -44.10 5.81
CA GLN A 125 -2.07 -43.67 5.83
C GLN A 125 -2.30 -42.40 6.67
N ARG A 126 -1.29 -41.87 7.36
CA ARG A 126 -1.36 -40.54 8.02
C ARG A 126 -1.75 -39.43 7.06
N PHE A 127 -1.29 -39.50 5.80
CA PHE A 127 -1.61 -38.51 4.78
C PHE A 127 -3.06 -38.60 4.30
N ALA A 128 -3.69 -39.79 4.37
CA ALA A 128 -5.13 -39.93 4.16
C ALA A 128 -5.94 -39.36 5.34
N ALA A 129 -5.43 -39.48 6.57
CA ALA A 129 -6.02 -38.85 7.75
C ALA A 129 -5.92 -37.31 7.70
N VAL A 130 -4.80 -36.75 7.23
CA VAL A 130 -4.68 -35.31 6.91
C VAL A 130 -5.64 -34.92 5.77
N GLY A 131 -5.75 -35.76 4.73
CA GLY A 131 -6.72 -35.55 3.65
C GLY A 131 -8.16 -35.41 4.16
N ALA A 132 -8.59 -36.28 5.07
CA ALA A 132 -9.92 -36.22 5.68
C ALA A 132 -10.17 -34.97 6.54
N LEU A 133 -9.13 -34.39 7.14
CA LEU A 133 -9.20 -33.10 7.85
C LEU A 133 -9.42 -31.94 6.88
N LEU A 134 -8.77 -31.98 5.70
CA LEU A 134 -8.96 -30.99 4.64
C LEU A 134 -10.34 -31.15 3.98
N ASP A 135 -10.80 -32.39 3.76
CA ASP A 135 -12.16 -32.68 3.25
C ASP A 135 -13.24 -32.01 4.13
N TYR A 136 -13.06 -31.97 5.46
CA TYR A 136 -13.95 -31.23 6.37
C TYR A 136 -13.94 -29.71 6.11
N VAL A 137 -12.77 -29.08 6.04
CA VAL A 137 -12.63 -27.62 5.84
C VAL A 137 -13.17 -27.19 4.46
N GLU A 138 -12.87 -27.98 3.43
CA GLU A 138 -13.29 -27.72 2.05
C GLU A 138 -14.79 -27.94 1.87
N SER A 139 -15.31 -29.12 2.26
CA SER A 139 -16.55 -29.67 1.71
C SER A 139 -17.68 -29.90 2.72
N ALA A 140 -17.47 -29.65 4.02
CA ALA A 140 -18.54 -29.85 5.01
C ALA A 140 -19.77 -28.96 4.71
N PRO A 141 -20.97 -29.55 4.62
CA PRO A 141 -22.16 -28.87 4.05
C PRO A 141 -22.73 -27.77 4.97
N ASP A 142 -22.40 -27.83 6.26
CA ASP A 142 -22.75 -26.91 7.34
C ASP A 142 -21.77 -25.73 7.51
N LEU A 143 -20.68 -25.69 6.74
CA LEU A 143 -19.75 -24.55 6.70
C LEU A 143 -20.17 -23.52 5.64
N TYR A 144 -20.35 -22.29 6.10
CA TYR A 144 -20.49 -21.07 5.30
C TYR A 144 -19.10 -20.62 4.82
N ASP A 145 -19.02 -19.84 3.74
CA ASP A 145 -17.70 -19.41 3.23
C ASP A 145 -16.96 -18.52 4.26
N ALA A 146 -17.68 -17.72 5.06
CA ALA A 146 -17.14 -16.97 6.18
C ALA A 146 -16.60 -17.85 7.33
N ASP A 147 -17.16 -19.05 7.53
CA ASP A 147 -16.64 -20.01 8.53
C ASP A 147 -15.25 -20.51 8.13
N ARG A 148 -15.03 -20.72 6.83
CA ARG A 148 -13.76 -21.25 6.29
C ARG A 148 -12.58 -20.31 6.56
N LEU A 149 -12.81 -18.99 6.64
CA LEU A 149 -11.81 -18.00 7.02
C LEU A 149 -11.22 -18.22 8.42
N ALA A 150 -11.98 -18.82 9.35
CA ALA A 150 -11.50 -19.15 10.69
C ALA A 150 -10.37 -20.19 10.70
N PHE A 151 -10.22 -20.97 9.62
CA PHE A 151 -9.19 -22.01 9.49
C PHE A 151 -7.91 -21.52 8.80
N ARG A 152 -7.86 -20.29 8.25
CA ARG A 152 -6.71 -19.76 7.49
C ARG A 152 -5.37 -19.93 8.21
N GLU A 153 -5.31 -19.44 9.46
CA GLU A 153 -4.08 -19.48 10.28
C GLU A 153 -3.65 -20.93 10.60
N ILE A 154 -4.62 -21.84 10.71
CA ILE A 154 -4.37 -23.27 10.98
C ILE A 154 -3.84 -23.95 9.71
N LEU A 155 -4.42 -23.65 8.54
CA LEU A 155 -3.95 -24.15 7.25
C LEU A 155 -2.54 -23.64 6.94
N ALA A 156 -2.21 -22.38 7.22
CA ALA A 156 -0.86 -21.84 7.02
C ALA A 156 0.18 -22.56 7.89
N ASP A 157 -0.11 -22.76 9.19
CA ASP A 157 0.74 -23.55 10.09
C ASP A 157 0.89 -25.01 9.62
N TRP A 158 -0.21 -25.64 9.18
CA TRP A 158 -0.19 -27.00 8.64
C TRP A 158 0.63 -27.12 7.36
N GLN A 159 0.54 -26.15 6.44
CA GLN A 159 1.34 -26.11 5.21
C GLN A 159 2.83 -26.08 5.54
N ALA A 160 3.24 -25.18 6.45
CA ALA A 160 4.64 -25.03 6.87
C ALA A 160 5.18 -26.29 7.59
N ARG A 161 4.32 -27.05 8.27
CA ARG A 161 4.69 -28.34 8.89
C ARG A 161 4.83 -29.46 7.85
N ILE A 162 3.88 -29.59 6.93
CA ILE A 162 3.93 -30.62 5.87
C ILE A 162 5.12 -30.38 4.94
N GLY A 163 5.48 -29.13 4.65
CA GLY A 163 6.63 -28.77 3.80
C GLY A 163 8.00 -29.24 4.31
N LYS A 164 8.09 -29.77 5.54
CA LYS A 164 9.29 -30.39 6.10
C LYS A 164 9.49 -31.84 5.64
N ASP A 165 8.43 -32.50 5.13
CA ASP A 165 8.47 -33.86 4.59
C ASP A 165 8.54 -33.78 3.05
N SER A 166 9.64 -34.25 2.46
CA SER A 166 9.87 -34.20 1.00
C SER A 166 9.27 -35.38 0.23
N SER A 167 8.44 -36.20 0.86
CA SER A 167 7.75 -37.32 0.19
C SER A 167 6.65 -36.82 -0.76
N LEU A 168 6.39 -37.57 -1.83
CA LEU A 168 5.38 -37.22 -2.83
C LEU A 168 3.96 -37.01 -2.26
N PRO A 169 3.48 -37.76 -1.25
CA PRO A 169 2.20 -37.47 -0.59
C PRO A 169 2.20 -36.15 0.18
N ALA A 170 3.30 -35.80 0.87
CA ALA A 170 3.44 -34.54 1.58
C ALA A 170 3.47 -33.34 0.61
N ILE A 171 4.23 -33.45 -0.50
CA ILE A 171 4.26 -32.42 -1.55
C ILE A 171 2.85 -32.15 -2.12
N LYS A 172 2.05 -33.21 -2.37
CA LYS A 172 0.67 -33.07 -2.84
C LYS A 172 -0.24 -32.37 -1.83
N LEU A 173 -0.11 -32.67 -0.53
CA LEU A 173 -0.87 -32.01 0.52
C LEU A 173 -0.43 -30.55 0.73
N HIS A 174 0.86 -30.26 0.66
CA HIS A 174 1.39 -28.90 0.71
C HIS A 174 0.85 -28.04 -0.45
N GLN A 175 0.74 -28.62 -1.65
CA GLN A 175 0.11 -27.95 -2.79
C GLN A 175 -1.40 -27.75 -2.56
N ARG A 176 -2.14 -28.79 -2.13
CA ARG A 176 -3.57 -28.71 -1.81
C ARG A 176 -3.88 -27.57 -0.82
N ILE A 177 -3.16 -27.51 0.30
CA ILE A 177 -3.33 -26.44 1.29
C ILE A 177 -2.96 -25.06 0.74
N GLY A 178 -2.02 -24.98 -0.21
CA GLY A 178 -1.73 -23.73 -0.92
C GLY A 178 -2.90 -23.25 -1.78
N GLU A 179 -3.51 -24.17 -2.53
CA GLU A 179 -4.72 -23.92 -3.32
C GLU A 179 -5.92 -23.55 -2.42
N ASP A 180 -6.02 -24.14 -1.23
CA ASP A 180 -7.03 -23.79 -0.21
C ASP A 180 -6.80 -22.38 0.35
N LEU A 181 -5.57 -22.01 0.69
CA LEU A 181 -5.22 -20.67 1.16
C LEU A 181 -5.49 -19.59 0.09
N GLU A 182 -5.15 -19.85 -1.18
CA GLU A 182 -5.51 -18.98 -2.30
C GLU A 182 -7.03 -18.86 -2.49
N ALA A 183 -7.78 -19.92 -2.18
CA ALA A 183 -9.25 -19.92 -2.20
C ALA A 183 -9.85 -19.18 -1.00
N LEU A 184 -9.27 -19.24 0.20
CA LEU A 184 -9.66 -18.40 1.34
C LEU A 184 -9.38 -16.91 1.06
N ASP A 185 -8.25 -16.59 0.42
CA ASP A 185 -7.95 -15.24 -0.04
C ASP A 185 -8.92 -14.76 -1.13
N GLU A 186 -9.44 -15.66 -1.98
CA GLU A 186 -10.56 -15.34 -2.87
C GLU A 186 -11.87 -15.10 -2.11
N ILE A 187 -12.18 -15.87 -1.07
CA ILE A 187 -13.38 -15.72 -0.24
C ILE A 187 -13.36 -14.37 0.50
N GLU A 188 -12.24 -14.02 1.14
CA GLU A 188 -12.03 -12.70 1.75
C GLU A 188 -12.18 -11.58 0.70
N ARG A 189 -11.51 -11.70 -0.46
CA ARG A 189 -11.72 -10.80 -1.59
C ARG A 189 -13.18 -10.82 -2.09
N SER A 190 -13.94 -11.89 -1.90
CA SER A 190 -15.33 -12.02 -2.34
C SER A 190 -16.27 -11.28 -1.42
N TYR A 191 -16.12 -11.42 -0.09
CA TYR A 191 -16.88 -10.61 0.87
C TYR A 191 -16.56 -9.11 0.71
N ASN A 192 -15.28 -8.75 0.51
CA ASN A 192 -14.89 -7.38 0.17
C ASN A 192 -15.50 -6.93 -1.17
N ARG A 193 -15.66 -7.84 -2.14
CA ARG A 193 -16.31 -7.55 -3.43
C ARG A 193 -17.84 -7.51 -3.36
N GLU A 194 -18.55 -8.23 -2.50
CA GLU A 194 -20.02 -8.26 -2.51
C GLU A 194 -20.66 -6.91 -2.16
N ILE A 195 -19.96 -6.06 -1.38
CA ILE A 195 -20.31 -4.65 -1.17
C ILE A 195 -20.25 -3.84 -2.49
N THR A 196 -19.37 -4.22 -3.41
CA THR A 196 -19.12 -3.54 -4.70
C THR A 196 -19.80 -4.23 -5.90
N ALA A 197 -20.11 -5.52 -5.81
CA ALA A 197 -20.43 -6.41 -6.93
C ALA A 197 -21.93 -6.68 -7.10
N ILE A 198 -22.72 -5.61 -7.06
CA ILE A 198 -24.05 -5.56 -7.70
C ILE A 198 -23.95 -5.74 -9.24
N PHE A 199 -22.73 -5.80 -9.80
CA PHE A 199 -22.46 -5.88 -11.25
C PHE A 199 -21.53 -7.07 -11.64
N SER A 200 -22.15 -8.20 -12.03
CA SER A 200 -21.71 -9.30 -12.96
C SER A 200 -20.19 -9.57 -13.21
N ARG A 201 -19.58 -10.73 -12.87
CA ARG A 201 -19.70 -12.15 -13.38
C ARG A 201 -19.20 -12.36 -14.84
N PHE A 202 -18.42 -13.41 -15.22
CA PHE A 202 -18.34 -14.82 -14.75
C PHE A 202 -16.93 -15.51 -14.82
N ASP A 203 -16.52 -16.15 -13.72
CA ASP A 203 -16.26 -17.61 -13.49
C ASP A 203 -15.46 -18.53 -14.45
N ARG A 204 -14.40 -19.23 -13.94
CA ARG A 204 -14.42 -20.71 -13.68
C ARG A 204 -13.18 -21.33 -12.98
N THR A 205 -13.44 -22.49 -12.35
CA THR A 205 -12.57 -23.55 -11.74
C THR A 205 -11.75 -23.23 -10.48
N ARG A 206 -12.13 -23.86 -9.35
CA ARG A 206 -11.46 -23.88 -8.02
C ARG A 206 -11.76 -25.20 -7.29
N ALA A 207 -10.95 -25.54 -6.28
CA ALA A 207 -11.16 -26.70 -5.40
C ALA A 207 -12.31 -26.48 -4.39
N ILE A 208 -12.32 -25.33 -3.69
CA ILE A 208 -13.43 -24.97 -2.80
C ILE A 208 -14.65 -24.51 -3.62
N VAL A 209 -15.80 -25.15 -3.39
CA VAL A 209 -17.09 -24.79 -4.00
C VAL A 209 -17.71 -23.64 -3.22
N GLN A 210 -17.56 -22.42 -3.73
CA GLN A 210 -18.11 -21.20 -3.12
C GLN A 210 -19.63 -21.29 -2.88
N LYS A 211 -20.04 -21.12 -1.63
CA LYS A 211 -21.44 -21.06 -1.21
C LYS A 211 -21.80 -19.59 -1.01
N ARG A 212 -22.33 -18.96 -2.06
CA ARG A 212 -22.55 -17.50 -2.07
C ARG A 212 -23.81 -17.11 -1.29
N GLU A 213 -23.62 -16.58 -0.10
CA GLU A 213 -24.67 -16.07 0.80
C GLU A 213 -24.32 -14.67 1.33
N LYS A 214 -25.33 -13.82 1.56
CA LYS A 214 -25.09 -12.46 2.06
C LYS A 214 -24.63 -12.49 3.51
N TRP A 215 -23.79 -11.53 3.88
CA TRP A 215 -23.35 -11.33 5.27
C TRP A 215 -24.52 -11.21 6.28
N GLU A 216 -25.60 -10.53 5.91
CA GLU A 216 -26.81 -10.41 6.75
C GLU A 216 -27.51 -11.76 6.98
N ASP A 217 -27.55 -12.63 5.97
CA ASP A 217 -28.15 -13.98 6.07
C ASP A 217 -27.29 -14.88 6.96
N TYR A 218 -25.96 -14.74 6.91
CA TYR A 218 -25.02 -15.41 7.81
C TYR A 218 -25.17 -14.93 9.26
N LEU A 219 -25.27 -13.61 9.52
CA LEU A 219 -25.55 -13.08 10.85
C LEU A 219 -26.91 -13.55 11.40
N ALA A 220 -27.93 -13.60 10.55
CA ALA A 220 -29.25 -14.13 10.91
C ALA A 220 -29.17 -15.63 11.29
N HIS A 221 -28.39 -16.42 10.54
CA HIS A 221 -28.13 -17.83 10.86
C HIS A 221 -27.41 -17.99 12.20
N LEU A 222 -26.32 -17.25 12.44
CA LEU A 222 -25.62 -17.30 13.72
C LEU A 222 -26.52 -16.93 14.91
N GLY A 223 -27.44 -15.97 14.74
CA GLY A 223 -28.44 -15.58 15.74
C GLY A 223 -29.45 -16.68 16.10
N THR A 224 -29.60 -17.72 15.27
CA THR A 224 -30.37 -18.93 15.61
C THR A 224 -29.58 -19.96 16.41
N LEU A 225 -28.25 -19.97 16.27
CA LEU A 225 -27.35 -20.93 16.93
C LEU A 225 -26.90 -20.42 18.32
N TYR A 226 -26.65 -19.11 18.44
CA TYR A 226 -26.13 -18.49 19.65
C TYR A 226 -26.86 -17.19 19.97
N THR A 227 -27.12 -16.95 21.26
CA THR A 227 -27.66 -15.67 21.75
C THR A 227 -26.70 -15.04 22.75
N ARG A 228 -26.61 -13.70 22.76
CA ARG A 228 -25.73 -12.95 23.65
C ARG A 228 -26.01 -13.27 25.11
N GLU A 229 -27.28 -13.32 25.49
CA GLU A 229 -27.72 -13.58 26.86
C GLU A 229 -27.36 -14.99 27.33
N ARG A 230 -27.13 -15.93 26.41
CA ARG A 230 -26.62 -17.27 26.73
C ARG A 230 -25.10 -17.25 26.86
N ILE A 231 -24.38 -16.69 25.87
CA ILE A 231 -22.92 -16.57 25.90
C ILE A 231 -22.45 -15.84 27.18
N LEU A 232 -23.07 -14.71 27.53
CA LEU A 232 -22.70 -13.95 28.73
C LEU A 232 -22.99 -14.70 30.05
N ARG A 233 -24.02 -15.57 30.09
CA ARG A 233 -24.30 -16.40 31.27
C ARG A 233 -23.33 -17.55 31.41
N ASP A 234 -23.01 -18.23 30.31
CA ASP A 234 -22.11 -19.38 30.29
C ASP A 234 -20.66 -18.98 30.71
N TYR A 235 -20.27 -17.72 30.48
CA TYR A 235 -18.95 -17.17 30.83
C TYR A 235 -18.89 -16.40 32.18
N GLY A 236 -20.02 -16.31 32.90
CA GLY A 236 -20.07 -15.79 34.27
C GLY A 236 -19.78 -14.29 34.41
N VAL A 237 -20.79 -13.44 34.20
CA VAL A 237 -20.71 -11.99 34.47
C VAL A 237 -20.41 -11.73 35.95
N ILE A 238 -19.16 -11.43 36.27
CA ILE A 238 -18.83 -10.61 37.44
C ILE A 238 -19.11 -9.17 37.04
N THR A 239 -20.14 -8.58 37.65
CA THR A 239 -20.50 -7.16 37.49
C THR A 239 -19.26 -6.29 37.75
N PRO A 240 -19.00 -5.22 36.98
CA PRO A 240 -17.97 -4.27 37.33
C PRO A 240 -18.19 -3.77 38.76
N TYR A 241 -17.16 -3.90 39.61
CA TYR A 241 -17.17 -3.27 40.93
C TYR A 241 -17.41 -1.76 40.72
N PRO A 242 -18.31 -1.12 41.49
CA PRO A 242 -18.58 0.30 41.36
C PRO A 242 -17.46 1.11 42.02
N MET A 243 -16.25 1.04 41.46
CA MET A 243 -15.25 2.08 41.66
C MET A 243 -15.51 3.17 40.62
N SER A 244 -15.69 4.40 41.10
CA SER A 244 -15.81 5.57 40.23
C SER A 244 -14.57 5.66 39.33
N MET A 245 -14.77 6.02 38.07
CA MET A 245 -13.69 6.52 37.21
C MET A 245 -13.26 7.90 37.73
N GLN A 246 -12.53 7.90 38.83
CA GLN A 246 -11.68 9.00 39.23
C GLN A 246 -10.25 8.56 38.94
N ASP A 247 -9.63 9.26 38.00
CA ASP A 247 -8.25 9.02 37.60
C ASP A 247 -7.36 9.26 38.83
N SER A 248 -6.73 8.17 39.29
CA SER A 248 -5.69 8.26 40.32
C SER A 248 -4.32 8.32 39.65
N ASP A 249 -3.35 8.98 40.27
CA ASP A 249 -1.96 9.13 39.78
C ASP A 249 -1.21 7.80 39.48
N ARG A 250 -1.88 6.64 39.62
CA ARG A 250 -1.37 5.27 39.47
C ARG A 250 -1.79 4.59 38.18
N GLU A 251 -2.73 5.16 37.42
CA GLU A 251 -3.19 4.64 36.13
C GLU A 251 -2.98 5.67 35.02
N VAL A 252 -2.68 5.20 33.81
CA VAL A 252 -2.44 6.04 32.63
C VAL A 252 -3.49 5.69 31.57
N PHE A 253 -4.31 6.67 31.21
CA PHE A 253 -5.29 6.56 30.12
C PHE A 253 -4.92 7.50 28.97
N GLY A 254 -5.29 7.12 27.75
CA GLY A 254 -5.04 7.98 26.59
C GLY A 254 -5.91 9.23 26.53
N ARG A 255 -6.93 9.35 27.40
CA ARG A 255 -7.75 10.56 27.55
C ARG A 255 -6.97 11.74 28.13
N ASP A 256 -5.91 11.44 28.90
CA ASP A 256 -5.08 12.45 29.58
C ASP A 256 -4.03 13.07 28.65
N LEU A 257 -3.89 12.53 27.43
CA LEU A 257 -2.98 13.05 26.41
C LEU A 257 -3.44 14.42 25.88
N PRO A 258 -2.53 15.24 25.33
CA PRO A 258 -2.91 16.44 24.59
C PRO A 258 -3.83 16.12 23.40
N PRO A 259 -4.62 17.09 22.90
CA PRO A 259 -5.34 16.95 21.64
C PRO A 259 -4.36 16.64 20.50
N LYS A 260 -4.80 15.84 19.52
CA LYS A 260 -3.96 15.36 18.42
C LYS A 260 -2.71 14.61 18.87
N THR A 261 -2.75 13.93 20.03
CA THR A 261 -1.65 13.05 20.48
C THR A 261 -2.13 11.61 20.63
N VAL A 262 -1.35 10.68 20.10
CA VAL A 262 -1.59 9.23 20.21
C VAL A 262 -0.38 8.48 20.72
N VAL A 263 -0.60 7.36 21.38
CA VAL A 263 0.43 6.37 21.74
C VAL A 263 0.06 5.06 21.04
N LEU A 264 1.00 4.50 20.29
CA LEU A 264 0.86 3.16 19.71
C LEU A 264 1.27 2.13 20.77
N SER A 265 0.40 1.16 21.04
CA SER A 265 0.73 0.04 21.93
C SER A 265 0.34 -1.32 21.36
N PHE A 266 1.24 -2.29 21.54
CA PHE A 266 1.12 -3.66 21.05
C PHE A 266 1.21 -4.64 22.22
N ASP A 267 0.21 -5.50 22.38
CA ASP A 267 0.14 -6.51 23.43
C ASP A 267 0.43 -7.93 22.88
N ASP A 268 0.65 -8.87 23.80
CA ASP A 268 0.90 -10.32 23.59
C ASP A 268 2.26 -10.75 23.02
N GLY A 269 3.11 -9.81 22.60
CA GLY A 269 4.47 -10.08 22.10
C GLY A 269 5.49 -10.63 23.13
N PRO A 270 6.76 -10.79 22.72
CA PRO A 270 7.24 -10.65 21.34
C PRO A 270 6.81 -11.84 20.46
N HIS A 271 6.61 -11.57 19.17
CA HIS A 271 6.36 -12.58 18.13
C HIS A 271 7.53 -12.60 17.13
N ARG A 272 7.92 -13.79 16.66
CA ARG A 272 9.16 -13.95 15.87
C ARG A 272 9.14 -13.26 14.49
N GLU A 273 7.96 -13.10 13.88
CA GLU A 273 7.81 -12.64 12.50
C GLU A 273 7.15 -11.26 12.47
N TYR A 274 5.89 -11.20 12.90
CA TYR A 274 5.10 -9.97 12.91
C TYR A 274 5.66 -8.81 13.77
N THR A 275 6.37 -9.05 14.88
CA THR A 275 7.00 -7.95 15.65
C THR A 275 8.08 -7.25 14.84
N ASP A 276 8.92 -7.99 14.12
CA ASP A 276 9.96 -7.44 13.24
C ASP A 276 9.34 -6.68 12.05
N GLU A 277 8.26 -7.19 11.46
CA GLU A 277 7.51 -6.49 10.40
C GLU A 277 6.86 -5.19 10.91
N ILE A 278 6.27 -5.21 12.11
CA ILE A 278 5.73 -4.01 12.76
C ILE A 278 6.85 -3.00 13.04
N VAL A 279 7.99 -3.43 13.57
CA VAL A 279 9.18 -2.59 13.77
C VAL A 279 9.67 -1.96 12.47
N ALA A 280 9.73 -2.73 11.38
CA ALA A 280 10.12 -2.21 10.06
C ALA A 280 9.13 -1.13 9.56
N ILE A 281 7.83 -1.29 9.83
CA ILE A 281 6.83 -0.26 9.59
C ILE A 281 7.08 0.96 10.48
N LEU A 282 7.16 0.80 11.82
CA LEU A 282 7.33 1.90 12.77
C LEU A 282 8.58 2.75 12.46
N LYS A 283 9.71 2.12 12.10
CA LYS A 283 10.93 2.78 11.65
C LYS A 283 10.72 3.61 10.38
N ARG A 284 9.96 3.10 9.40
CA ARG A 284 9.67 3.83 8.15
C ARG A 284 8.88 5.12 8.39
N TYR A 285 8.04 5.17 9.42
CA TYR A 285 7.25 6.34 9.79
C TYR A 285 7.92 7.22 10.86
N ASP A 286 9.08 6.82 11.40
CA ASP A 286 9.77 7.46 12.54
C ASP A 286 8.85 7.64 13.76
N VAL A 287 8.04 6.62 14.07
CA VAL A 287 7.06 6.68 15.17
C VAL A 287 7.47 5.83 16.38
N PRO A 288 7.37 6.36 17.62
CA PRO A 288 7.54 5.59 18.84
C PRO A 288 6.35 4.64 19.08
N ALA A 289 6.63 3.53 19.75
CA ALA A 289 5.63 2.55 20.18
C ALA A 289 5.99 1.93 21.54
N THR A 290 4.99 1.32 22.17
CA THR A 290 5.11 0.56 23.42
C THR A 290 4.67 -0.88 23.21
N PHE A 291 5.51 -1.85 23.58
CA PHE A 291 5.23 -3.28 23.51
C PHE A 291 5.01 -3.83 24.92
N PHE A 292 3.88 -4.47 25.18
CA PHE A 292 3.54 -5.11 26.44
C PHE A 292 3.69 -6.62 26.27
N GLU A 293 4.77 -7.16 26.83
CA GLU A 293 5.21 -8.53 26.56
C GLU A 293 4.76 -9.51 27.65
N VAL A 294 4.39 -10.73 27.23
CA VAL A 294 3.95 -11.81 28.12
C VAL A 294 5.14 -12.66 28.54
N GLY A 295 5.34 -12.83 29.86
CA GLY A 295 6.55 -13.46 30.41
C GLY A 295 6.87 -14.86 29.88
N ARG A 296 5.86 -15.70 29.59
CA ARG A 296 6.06 -17.04 29.00
C ARG A 296 6.76 -17.03 27.64
N ASN A 297 6.69 -15.93 26.90
CA ASN A 297 7.38 -15.74 25.62
C ASN A 297 8.86 -15.40 25.85
N LEU A 298 9.18 -14.73 26.96
CA LEU A 298 10.52 -14.29 27.33
C LEU A 298 11.35 -15.38 28.01
N GLY A 299 10.71 -16.31 28.72
CA GLY A 299 11.41 -17.40 29.40
C GLY A 299 10.63 -18.00 30.57
N LYS A 300 11.38 -18.51 31.53
CA LYS A 300 10.85 -19.12 32.77
C LYS A 300 11.80 -18.83 33.95
N LEU A 301 11.32 -19.11 35.16
CA LEU A 301 12.16 -19.18 36.36
C LEU A 301 12.50 -20.64 36.67
N ASP A 302 13.71 -20.89 37.16
CA ASP A 302 14.07 -22.17 37.77
C ASP A 302 13.60 -22.28 39.24
N ALA A 303 13.88 -23.40 39.88
CA ALA A 303 13.46 -23.68 41.26
C ALA A 303 14.08 -22.73 42.30
N ASP A 304 15.21 -22.08 41.97
CA ASP A 304 15.90 -21.10 42.82
C ASP A 304 15.46 -19.65 42.51
N GLY A 305 14.52 -19.46 41.57
CA GLY A 305 13.99 -18.16 41.18
C GLY A 305 14.90 -17.38 40.22
N LYS A 306 15.84 -18.04 39.55
CA LYS A 306 16.72 -17.45 38.55
C LYS A 306 16.09 -17.53 37.15
N VAL A 307 16.31 -16.50 36.34
CA VAL A 307 15.73 -16.40 34.98
C VAL A 307 16.50 -17.25 33.99
N GLU A 308 15.77 -18.09 33.23
CA GLU A 308 16.22 -18.77 32.02
C GLU A 308 15.47 -18.15 30.82
N LEU A 309 16.16 -17.36 30.00
CA LEU A 309 15.56 -16.68 28.85
C LEU A 309 15.36 -17.64 27.67
N ALA A 310 14.20 -17.53 27.02
CA ALA A 310 13.88 -18.21 25.77
C ALA A 310 14.48 -17.46 24.56
N PRO A 311 14.62 -18.10 23.38
CA PRO A 311 15.17 -17.44 22.19
C PRO A 311 14.43 -16.16 21.77
N LEU A 312 13.11 -16.08 21.98
CA LEU A 312 12.31 -14.89 21.64
C LEU A 312 12.68 -13.64 22.44
N ALA A 313 13.34 -13.78 23.60
CA ALA A 313 13.84 -12.65 24.38
C ALA A 313 14.92 -11.82 23.65
N SER A 314 15.48 -12.31 22.53
CA SER A 314 16.34 -11.49 21.67
C SER A 314 15.56 -10.38 20.96
N VAL A 315 14.31 -10.62 20.55
CA VAL A 315 13.44 -9.63 19.91
C VAL A 315 13.17 -8.46 20.87
N SER A 316 12.82 -8.78 22.12
CA SER A 316 12.61 -7.81 23.20
C SER A 316 13.85 -6.97 23.51
N ARG A 317 15.05 -7.58 23.45
CA ARG A 317 16.32 -6.87 23.58
C ARG A 317 16.51 -5.89 22.42
N GLU A 318 16.29 -6.36 21.19
CA GLU A 318 16.42 -5.54 19.98
C GLU A 318 15.42 -4.37 19.97
N LEU A 319 14.17 -4.57 20.40
CA LEU A 319 13.19 -3.49 20.60
C LEU A 319 13.74 -2.37 21.51
N MET A 320 14.32 -2.75 22.65
CA MET A 320 14.88 -1.78 23.62
C MET A 320 16.18 -1.13 23.13
N GLU A 321 17.03 -1.86 22.39
CA GLU A 321 18.23 -1.30 21.73
C GLU A 321 17.86 -0.27 20.65
N GLN A 322 16.75 -0.49 19.95
CA GLN A 322 16.19 0.42 18.95
C GLN A 322 15.39 1.59 19.53
N GLY A 323 15.24 1.67 20.87
CA GLY A 323 14.58 2.77 21.56
C GLY A 323 13.06 2.62 21.73
N TYR A 324 12.47 1.47 21.39
CA TYR A 324 11.07 1.20 21.69
C TYR A 324 10.85 0.94 23.19
N THR A 325 9.66 1.28 23.67
CA THR A 325 9.28 1.11 25.07
C THR A 325 8.79 -0.31 25.28
N VAL A 326 9.43 -1.09 26.16
CA VAL A 326 8.98 -2.45 26.50
C VAL A 326 8.47 -2.52 27.94
N GLY A 327 7.25 -3.04 28.13
CA GLY A 327 6.52 -3.14 29.39
C GLY A 327 5.97 -4.55 29.64
N ASN A 328 5.35 -4.74 30.80
CA ASN A 328 4.94 -6.06 31.33
C ASN A 328 3.46 -6.36 31.07
N HIS A 329 3.14 -7.53 30.52
CA HIS A 329 1.78 -8.00 30.24
C HIS A 329 1.39 -9.30 30.98
N SER A 330 1.85 -9.44 32.22
CA SER A 330 1.72 -10.66 33.04
C SER A 330 2.58 -11.83 32.56
N LEU A 331 2.53 -12.98 33.25
CA LEU A 331 3.35 -14.16 32.96
C LEU A 331 2.70 -15.06 31.91
N THR A 332 1.38 -15.24 31.97
CA THR A 332 0.65 -16.20 31.11
C THR A 332 -0.58 -15.60 30.42
N HIS A 333 -0.77 -14.28 30.45
CA HIS A 333 -1.99 -13.62 29.97
C HIS A 333 -3.27 -14.10 30.69
N ALA A 334 -3.13 -14.44 31.98
CA ALA A 334 -4.24 -14.84 32.84
C ALA A 334 -5.16 -13.65 33.17
N GLN A 335 -6.46 -13.89 33.37
CA GLN A 335 -7.41 -12.84 33.74
C GLN A 335 -7.24 -12.47 35.23
N LEU A 336 -6.29 -11.57 35.51
CA LEU A 336 -5.77 -11.29 36.85
C LEU A 336 -6.81 -10.80 37.87
N SER A 337 -7.97 -10.28 37.43
CA SER A 337 -9.08 -9.97 38.34
C SER A 337 -9.62 -11.19 39.10
N LYS A 338 -9.47 -12.41 38.56
CA LYS A 338 -9.85 -13.69 39.16
C LYS A 338 -8.73 -14.31 40.03
N GLU A 339 -7.50 -13.81 39.93
CA GLU A 339 -6.33 -14.29 40.67
C GLU A 339 -6.14 -13.53 41.99
N THR A 340 -5.53 -14.18 42.99
CA THR A 340 -5.17 -13.56 44.28
C THR A 340 -3.86 -14.12 44.83
N GLY A 341 -3.26 -13.43 45.81
CA GLY A 341 -2.13 -13.92 46.58
C GLY A 341 -0.90 -14.28 45.75
N ALA A 342 -0.33 -15.47 45.99
CA ALA A 342 0.91 -15.90 45.35
C ALA A 342 0.83 -16.04 43.83
N ALA A 343 -0.32 -16.51 43.29
CA ALA A 343 -0.53 -16.65 41.85
C ALA A 343 -0.53 -15.28 41.16
N LEU A 344 -1.29 -14.32 41.71
CA LEU A 344 -1.33 -12.94 41.22
C LEU A 344 0.04 -12.24 41.32
N ARG A 345 0.77 -12.46 42.43
CA ARG A 345 2.14 -11.91 42.59
C ARG A 345 3.13 -12.50 41.59
N SER A 346 3.06 -13.81 41.32
CA SER A 346 3.90 -14.47 40.31
C SER A 346 3.65 -13.88 38.91
N GLN A 347 2.37 -13.77 38.52
CA GLN A 347 1.97 -13.20 37.23
C GLN A 347 2.57 -11.82 36.96
N ILE A 348 2.68 -10.96 37.98
CA ILE A 348 3.24 -9.61 37.83
C ILE A 348 4.77 -9.62 37.97
N LEU A 349 5.29 -10.17 39.07
CA LEU A 349 6.68 -9.98 39.49
C LEU A 349 7.67 -10.89 38.77
N ASP A 350 7.25 -12.04 38.26
CA ASP A 350 8.16 -12.95 37.58
C ASP A 350 8.46 -12.46 36.16
N THR A 351 7.46 -11.93 35.45
CA THR A 351 7.67 -11.18 34.19
C THR A 351 8.51 -9.90 34.42
N ASP A 352 8.35 -9.23 35.56
CA ASP A 352 9.18 -8.07 35.93
C ASP A 352 10.66 -8.45 36.01
N ARG A 353 10.99 -9.60 36.62
CA ARG A 353 12.35 -10.15 36.68
C ARG A 353 12.86 -10.58 35.30
N MET A 354 12.03 -11.23 34.49
CA MET A 354 12.41 -11.65 33.13
C MET A 354 12.78 -10.45 32.27
N LEU A 355 11.92 -9.42 32.21
CA LEU A 355 12.19 -8.19 31.45
C LEU A 355 13.49 -7.49 31.90
N ARG A 356 13.76 -7.43 33.21
CA ARG A 356 15.04 -6.89 33.73
C ARG A 356 16.26 -7.73 33.36
N ALA A 357 16.10 -9.05 33.19
CA ALA A 357 17.16 -9.94 32.71
C ALA A 357 17.35 -9.85 31.20
N VAL A 358 16.33 -9.44 30.44
CA VAL A 358 16.49 -9.00 29.04
C VAL A 358 17.30 -7.70 29.01
N ASP A 359 16.75 -6.59 29.50
CA ASP A 359 17.50 -5.33 29.66
C ASP A 359 16.96 -4.54 30.88
N ALA A 360 17.87 -3.96 31.66
CA ALA A 360 17.53 -3.08 32.78
C ALA A 360 16.82 -1.78 32.35
N LYS A 361 16.92 -1.37 31.07
CA LYS A 361 16.26 -0.19 30.49
C LYS A 361 14.75 -0.34 30.28
N ARG A 362 14.20 -1.54 30.42
CA ARG A 362 12.76 -1.81 30.26
C ARG A 362 11.90 -0.81 31.04
N ALA A 363 10.75 -0.43 30.49
CA ALA A 363 9.89 0.58 31.11
C ALA A 363 9.15 0.03 32.34
N PRO A 364 8.97 0.82 33.42
CA PRO A 364 8.21 0.43 34.61
C PRO A 364 6.69 0.50 34.37
N LEU A 365 6.24 -0.08 33.27
CA LEU A 365 4.85 -0.09 32.81
C LEU A 365 4.28 -1.51 32.90
N PHE A 366 3.01 -1.59 33.23
CA PHE A 366 2.25 -2.83 33.28
C PHE A 366 0.89 -2.63 32.63
N ARG A 367 0.43 -3.59 31.83
CA ARG A 367 -0.94 -3.65 31.33
C ARG A 367 -1.60 -4.94 31.78
N PHE A 368 -2.77 -4.83 32.40
CA PHE A 368 -3.56 -5.99 32.78
C PHE A 368 -4.12 -6.69 31.52
N PRO A 369 -3.94 -8.01 31.36
CA PRO A 369 -4.67 -8.80 30.38
C PRO A 369 -6.17 -8.49 30.44
N TYR A 370 -6.80 -8.32 29.28
CA TYR A 370 -8.23 -7.96 29.15
C TYR A 370 -8.64 -6.64 29.85
N GLY A 371 -7.68 -5.82 30.30
CA GLY A 371 -7.94 -4.68 31.20
C GLY A 371 -8.46 -5.09 32.59
N ALA A 372 -8.42 -6.39 32.92
CA ALA A 372 -9.12 -6.99 34.03
C ALA A 372 -8.27 -6.95 35.32
N ARG A 373 -8.45 -5.88 36.10
CA ARG A 373 -7.71 -5.63 37.35
C ARG A 373 -8.56 -5.84 38.61
N ASN A 374 -7.89 -6.10 39.73
CA ASN A 374 -8.47 -6.07 41.07
C ASN A 374 -7.62 -5.21 42.02
N ALA A 375 -8.10 -4.96 43.25
CA ALA A 375 -7.43 -4.09 44.20
C ALA A 375 -6.06 -4.62 44.64
N GLU A 376 -5.91 -5.94 44.80
CA GLU A 376 -4.65 -6.58 45.16
C GLU A 376 -3.60 -6.39 44.06
N GLY A 377 -3.97 -6.58 42.79
CA GLY A 377 -3.08 -6.37 41.65
C GLY A 377 -2.59 -4.93 41.56
N MET A 378 -3.50 -3.96 41.74
CA MET A 378 -3.13 -2.53 41.78
C MET A 378 -2.20 -2.18 42.95
N GLN A 379 -2.33 -2.85 44.10
CA GLN A 379 -1.40 -2.72 45.21
C GLN A 379 -0.02 -3.31 44.85
N ILE A 380 0.02 -4.51 44.26
CA ILE A 380 1.27 -5.18 43.86
C ILE A 380 2.04 -4.34 42.83
N LEU A 381 1.36 -3.69 41.86
CA LEU A 381 2.02 -2.74 40.95
C LEU A 381 2.65 -1.57 41.70
N GLY A 382 1.95 -0.99 42.67
CA GLY A 382 2.47 0.08 43.52
C GLY A 382 3.70 -0.36 44.35
N GLU A 383 3.67 -1.57 44.91
CA GLU A 383 4.80 -2.18 45.63
C GLU A 383 6.01 -2.44 44.71
N ALA A 384 5.77 -2.82 43.45
CA ALA A 384 6.80 -3.08 42.44
C ALA A 384 7.35 -1.82 41.75
N GLY A 385 6.74 -0.66 41.96
CA GLY A 385 7.05 0.58 41.23
C GLY A 385 6.58 0.57 39.77
N LEU A 386 5.57 -0.23 39.44
CA LEU A 386 4.97 -0.34 38.11
C LEU A 386 3.73 0.57 37.99
N LYS A 387 3.52 1.16 36.81
CA LYS A 387 2.32 1.94 36.47
C LYS A 387 1.36 1.15 35.59
N SER A 388 0.07 1.18 35.92
CA SER A 388 -1.01 0.60 35.09
C SER A 388 -1.22 1.44 33.84
N VAL A 389 -1.20 0.83 32.65
CA VAL A 389 -1.46 1.50 31.37
C VAL A 389 -2.65 0.86 30.65
N MET A 390 -3.71 1.64 30.47
CA MET A 390 -4.93 1.23 29.79
C MET A 390 -4.98 1.76 28.35
N TRP A 391 -6.11 1.58 27.66
CA TRP A 391 -6.39 2.14 26.34
C TRP A 391 -7.77 2.82 26.32
N ASN A 392 -7.98 3.70 25.33
CA ASN A 392 -9.27 4.31 25.04
C ASN A 392 -9.67 4.20 23.56
N VAL A 393 -8.76 3.70 22.72
CA VAL A 393 -9.02 3.30 21.34
C VAL A 393 -8.65 1.82 21.21
N ASP A 394 -9.62 0.99 20.85
CA ASP A 394 -9.43 -0.45 20.65
C ASP A 394 -9.55 -0.78 19.17
N SER A 395 -8.50 -1.36 18.59
CA SER A 395 -8.51 -1.74 17.18
C SER A 395 -9.41 -2.94 16.90
N LEU A 396 -9.70 -3.76 17.92
CA LEU A 396 -10.31 -5.08 17.81
C LEU A 396 -9.63 -5.97 16.75
N ASP A 397 -8.33 -5.75 16.51
CA ASP A 397 -7.55 -6.55 15.55
C ASP A 397 -7.56 -8.04 15.91
N TRP A 398 -7.53 -8.40 17.20
CA TRP A 398 -7.75 -9.75 17.70
C TRP A 398 -9.06 -10.40 17.20
N ALA A 399 -10.16 -9.65 17.06
CA ALA A 399 -11.46 -10.18 16.67
C ALA A 399 -11.78 -10.08 15.17
N ASP A 400 -11.35 -8.97 14.55
CA ASP A 400 -11.72 -8.57 13.21
C ASP A 400 -10.74 -9.15 12.19
N PRO A 401 -11.18 -10.03 11.26
CA PRO A 401 -10.29 -10.61 10.26
C PRO A 401 -9.91 -9.61 9.15
N VAL A 402 -10.66 -8.50 8.98
CA VAL A 402 -10.54 -7.61 7.80
C VAL A 402 -9.67 -6.37 8.12
N PRO A 403 -8.47 -6.22 7.53
CA PRO A 403 -7.58 -5.09 7.79
C PRO A 403 -8.24 -3.72 7.58
N GLU A 404 -8.99 -3.55 6.50
CA GLU A 404 -9.68 -2.29 6.19
C GLU A 404 -10.72 -1.90 7.26
N SER A 405 -11.38 -2.88 7.87
CA SER A 405 -12.35 -2.66 8.96
C SER A 405 -11.65 -2.22 10.25
N ILE A 406 -10.49 -2.81 10.57
CA ILE A 406 -9.61 -2.35 11.65
C ILE A 406 -9.17 -0.89 11.41
N VAL A 407 -8.73 -0.57 10.19
CA VAL A 407 -8.32 0.80 9.79
C VAL A 407 -9.44 1.79 10.03
N GLN A 408 -10.65 1.55 9.50
CA GLN A 408 -11.79 2.45 9.67
C GLN A 408 -12.17 2.61 11.15
N ARG A 409 -12.24 1.50 11.91
CA ARG A 409 -12.58 1.51 13.34
C ARG A 409 -11.62 2.36 14.17
N VAL A 410 -10.32 2.19 13.97
CA VAL A 410 -9.30 2.96 14.71
C VAL A 410 -9.39 4.44 14.35
N LEU A 411 -9.52 4.77 13.08
CA LEU A 411 -9.59 6.16 12.62
C LEU A 411 -10.89 6.88 13.08
N GLU A 412 -12.02 6.19 13.10
CA GLU A 412 -13.28 6.73 13.63
C GLU A 412 -13.16 7.00 15.14
N GLN A 413 -12.63 6.04 15.91
CA GLN A 413 -12.42 6.21 17.35
C GLN A 413 -11.43 7.34 17.66
N VAL A 414 -10.27 7.38 17.00
CA VAL A 414 -9.29 8.46 17.17
C VAL A 414 -9.86 9.81 16.71
N GLY A 415 -10.65 9.84 15.63
CA GLY A 415 -11.38 11.02 15.18
C GLY A 415 -12.40 11.53 16.20
N ARG A 416 -13.09 10.64 16.93
CA ARG A 416 -14.02 11.02 17.99
C ARG A 416 -13.33 11.51 19.26
N GLU A 417 -12.33 10.77 19.76
CA GLU A 417 -11.64 11.09 21.01
C GLU A 417 -10.61 12.24 20.84
N GLN A 418 -10.18 12.50 19.60
CA GLN A 418 -9.10 13.43 19.21
C GLN A 418 -7.73 13.13 19.84
N ARG A 419 -7.58 11.99 20.52
CA ARG A 419 -6.38 11.53 21.25
C ARG A 419 -6.54 10.07 21.67
N GLY A 420 -5.45 9.38 21.99
CA GLY A 420 -5.58 8.12 22.72
C GLY A 420 -4.36 7.22 22.77
N ILE A 421 -4.43 6.23 23.66
CA ILE A 421 -3.58 5.05 23.61
C ILE A 421 -4.35 4.02 22.78
N LEU A 422 -3.76 3.61 21.66
CA LEU A 422 -4.31 2.66 20.71
C LEU A 422 -3.82 1.26 21.09
N LEU A 423 -4.75 0.33 21.30
CA LEU A 423 -4.46 -1.09 21.51
C LEU A 423 -4.42 -1.84 20.17
N PHE A 424 -3.31 -2.53 19.93
CA PHE A 424 -3.08 -3.52 18.90
C PHE A 424 -2.39 -4.75 19.52
N HIS A 425 -2.21 -5.81 18.74
CA HIS A 425 -1.46 -7.01 19.15
C HIS A 425 -0.41 -7.34 18.08
N ASP A 426 0.87 -7.49 18.45
CA ASP A 426 1.95 -7.78 17.50
C ASP A 426 2.07 -9.27 17.13
N ILE A 427 1.14 -10.09 17.61
CA ILE A 427 0.98 -11.52 17.25
C ILE A 427 0.09 -11.75 16.01
N HIS A 428 -0.24 -10.71 15.21
CA HIS A 428 -1.28 -10.77 14.17
C HIS A 428 -0.89 -10.16 12.81
N ALA A 429 -0.93 -10.97 11.74
CA ALA A 429 -0.68 -10.52 10.36
C ALA A 429 -1.62 -9.38 9.88
N ARG A 430 -2.88 -9.36 10.33
CA ARG A 430 -3.84 -8.29 9.98
C ARG A 430 -3.49 -6.94 10.62
N THR A 431 -2.81 -6.95 11.74
CA THR A 431 -2.23 -5.75 12.38
C THR A 431 -1.09 -5.19 11.52
N VAL A 432 -0.20 -6.05 11.01
CA VAL A 432 0.84 -5.66 10.04
C VAL A 432 0.22 -5.03 8.78
N LYS A 433 -0.86 -5.62 8.25
CA LYS A 433 -1.57 -5.12 7.05
C LYS A 433 -2.30 -3.77 7.29
N ALA A 434 -2.88 -3.57 8.47
CA ALA A 434 -3.65 -2.38 8.82
C ALA A 434 -2.75 -1.18 9.22
N LEU A 435 -1.67 -1.44 9.95
CA LEU A 435 -0.85 -0.41 10.59
C LEU A 435 -0.37 0.71 9.64
N PRO A 436 0.15 0.45 8.41
CA PRO A 436 0.59 1.51 7.51
C PRO A 436 -0.52 2.48 7.12
N GLN A 437 -1.74 2.00 6.89
CA GLN A 437 -2.88 2.86 6.52
C GLN A 437 -3.31 3.76 7.69
N ILE A 438 -3.21 3.24 8.92
CA ILE A 438 -3.49 3.99 10.15
C ILE A 438 -2.42 5.06 10.36
N LEU A 439 -1.13 4.72 10.21
CA LEU A 439 -0.02 5.68 10.35
C LEU A 439 -0.03 6.75 9.25
N ASP A 440 -0.27 6.37 7.99
CA ASP A 440 -0.48 7.28 6.86
C ASP A 440 -1.54 8.33 7.22
N ARG A 441 -2.71 7.87 7.67
CA ARG A 441 -3.85 8.76 7.93
C ARG A 441 -3.69 9.60 9.19
N LEU A 442 -3.21 9.03 10.30
CA LEU A 442 -2.99 9.78 11.54
C LEU A 442 -1.92 10.87 11.35
N SER A 443 -0.83 10.57 10.63
CA SER A 443 0.20 11.56 10.28
C SER A 443 -0.37 12.66 9.37
N ALA A 444 -1.16 12.29 8.35
CA ALA A 444 -1.81 13.25 7.46
C ALA A 444 -2.84 14.15 8.17
N ASP A 445 -3.56 13.61 9.17
CA ASP A 445 -4.49 14.35 10.02
C ASP A 445 -3.78 15.14 11.14
N GLY A 446 -2.44 15.19 11.16
CA GLY A 446 -1.64 16.00 12.08
C GLY A 446 -1.59 15.46 13.51
N TYR A 447 -1.80 14.16 13.71
CA TYR A 447 -1.58 13.53 15.02
C TYR A 447 -0.09 13.36 15.29
N GLN A 448 0.31 13.67 16.52
CA GLN A 448 1.65 13.45 17.05
C GLN A 448 1.72 12.13 17.82
N PHE A 449 2.85 11.44 17.70
CA PHE A 449 3.09 10.17 18.36
C PHE A 449 3.92 10.40 19.63
N ALA A 450 3.37 10.02 20.79
CA ALA A 450 4.02 10.20 22.08
C ALA A 450 4.82 8.96 22.49
N ALA A 451 6.04 9.19 22.99
CA ALA A 451 6.93 8.16 23.53
C ALA A 451 6.89 8.17 25.06
N TRP A 452 7.24 7.05 25.69
CA TRP A 452 7.50 7.01 27.12
C TRP A 452 8.84 7.70 27.44
N ASN A 453 8.80 8.79 28.21
CA ASN A 453 10.00 9.57 28.54
C ASN A 453 10.71 9.10 29.84
N GLY A 454 10.24 8.00 30.46
CA GLY A 454 10.67 7.54 31.79
C GLY A 454 9.69 7.88 32.92
N ARG A 455 8.80 8.86 32.73
CA ARG A 455 7.82 9.34 33.72
C ARG A 455 6.38 9.34 33.19
N ASP A 456 6.19 9.76 31.94
CA ASP A 456 4.90 9.98 31.28
C ASP A 456 5.03 9.82 29.75
N PHE A 457 3.89 9.76 29.05
CA PHE A 457 3.86 9.75 27.59
C PHE A 457 3.87 11.19 27.06
N SER A 458 4.92 11.54 26.31
CA SER A 458 5.11 12.89 25.79
C SER A 458 5.66 12.87 24.36
N VAL A 459 5.30 13.88 23.58
CA VAL A 459 5.90 14.12 22.26
C VAL A 459 7.25 14.81 22.46
N ALA A 460 8.31 14.31 21.81
CA ALA A 460 9.62 14.95 21.87
C ALA A 460 9.53 16.38 21.30
N ARG A 461 10.11 17.36 22.02
CA ARG A 461 10.08 18.77 21.60
C ARG A 461 10.89 18.91 20.30
N ALA A 462 10.19 19.12 19.20
CA ALA A 462 10.75 19.05 17.85
C ALA A 462 12.04 19.86 17.68
N ALA A 463 13.07 19.22 17.13
CA ALA A 463 14.10 19.93 16.39
C ALA A 463 13.43 20.66 15.21
N ALA A 464 13.92 21.85 14.87
CA ALA A 464 13.24 22.74 13.94
C ALA A 464 12.98 22.07 12.57
N ASN A 465 11.69 22.01 12.19
CA ASN A 465 11.18 21.71 10.85
C ASN A 465 12.01 20.71 10.02
N ALA A 466 12.10 19.47 10.46
CA ALA A 466 12.20 18.37 9.50
C ALA A 466 10.86 18.29 8.75
N ALA A 467 10.89 18.47 7.42
CA ALA A 467 9.69 18.29 6.60
C ALA A 467 9.19 16.85 6.75
N ALA A 468 7.87 16.67 6.87
CA ALA A 468 7.26 15.35 6.88
C ALA A 468 7.71 14.57 5.62
N PRO A 469 8.11 13.29 5.72
CA PRO A 469 8.60 12.55 4.58
C PRO A 469 7.51 12.48 3.51
N ALA A 470 7.80 13.04 2.34
CA ALA A 470 6.93 12.93 1.18
C ALA A 470 6.74 11.44 0.83
N VAL A 471 5.61 11.10 0.21
CA VAL A 471 5.33 9.72 -0.25
C VAL A 471 6.38 9.32 -1.29
N THR A 472 7.47 8.71 -0.85
CA THR A 472 8.57 8.37 -1.76
C THR A 472 8.08 7.37 -2.78
N SER A 473 8.49 7.57 -4.02
CA SER A 473 8.16 6.70 -5.16
C SER A 473 8.70 5.26 -5.05
N GLY A 474 9.32 4.90 -3.92
CA GLY A 474 9.69 3.52 -3.56
C GLY A 474 10.90 2.97 -4.30
N TYR A 475 11.79 3.85 -4.77
CA TYR A 475 13.08 3.50 -5.36
C TYR A 475 14.23 3.89 -4.44
N ASP A 476 15.35 3.17 -4.56
CA ASP A 476 16.57 3.49 -3.82
C ASP A 476 17.37 4.59 -4.56
N ASN A 477 17.56 4.46 -5.88
CA ASN A 477 18.20 5.47 -6.74
C ASN A 477 17.42 5.75 -8.03
N SER A 478 17.83 6.82 -8.74
CA SER A 478 17.17 7.34 -9.95
C SER A 478 18.18 7.70 -11.03
N TRP A 479 18.29 6.85 -12.05
CA TRP A 479 19.26 6.96 -13.13
C TRP A 479 18.62 7.46 -14.42
N ALA A 480 19.37 8.18 -15.26
CA ALA A 480 18.89 8.53 -16.58
C ALA A 480 19.98 8.53 -17.66
N VAL A 481 19.57 8.22 -18.89
CA VAL A 481 20.35 8.39 -20.12
C VAL A 481 19.55 9.27 -21.05
N VAL A 482 20.07 10.45 -21.37
CA VAL A 482 19.35 11.52 -22.07
C VAL A 482 20.16 11.96 -23.29
N ILE A 483 19.66 11.62 -24.47
CA ILE A 483 20.37 11.75 -25.75
C ILE A 483 19.63 12.75 -26.64
N GLY A 484 20.34 13.69 -27.26
CA GLY A 484 19.76 14.69 -28.17
C GLY A 484 20.71 15.08 -29.28
N ILE A 485 20.28 14.91 -30.54
CA ILE A 485 21.18 15.02 -31.70
C ILE A 485 20.56 15.93 -32.77
N ASP A 486 21.10 17.14 -32.90
CA ASP A 486 20.83 18.08 -33.99
C ASP A 486 21.88 17.99 -35.09
N ASP A 487 23.16 17.98 -34.68
CA ASP A 487 24.32 17.99 -35.58
C ASP A 487 24.77 16.57 -35.95
N TYR A 488 24.19 16.05 -37.03
CA TYR A 488 24.62 14.81 -37.67
C TYR A 488 25.78 15.03 -38.65
N ALA A 489 26.67 14.05 -38.76
CA ALA A 489 27.78 14.09 -39.72
C ALA A 489 27.35 13.85 -41.18
N ARG A 490 26.31 13.01 -41.39
CA ARG A 490 25.85 12.57 -42.73
C ARG A 490 24.33 12.61 -42.93
N TRP A 491 23.54 12.80 -41.87
CA TRP A 491 22.09 12.94 -41.92
C TRP A 491 21.67 14.43 -41.95
N PRO A 492 20.42 14.76 -42.34
CA PRO A 492 19.90 16.12 -42.23
C PRO A 492 19.95 16.62 -40.77
N ARG A 493 20.27 17.90 -40.56
CA ARG A 493 20.24 18.50 -39.22
C ARG A 493 18.82 18.67 -38.70
N LEU A 494 18.67 18.51 -37.38
CA LEU A 494 17.49 18.95 -36.62
C LEU A 494 17.78 20.30 -35.95
N GLN A 495 16.77 20.88 -35.30
CA GLN A 495 16.83 22.20 -34.68
C GLN A 495 16.76 22.16 -33.14
N TYR A 496 16.02 21.21 -32.56
CA TYR A 496 15.66 21.24 -31.15
C TYR A 496 16.04 20.00 -30.34
N ALA A 497 16.55 18.92 -30.94
CA ALA A 497 16.78 17.65 -30.26
C ALA A 497 17.82 17.74 -29.12
N ALA A 498 18.89 18.51 -29.27
CA ALA A 498 19.87 18.73 -28.20
C ALA A 498 19.36 19.67 -27.10
N ASN A 499 18.38 20.53 -27.41
CA ASN A 499 17.69 21.38 -26.42
C ASN A 499 16.61 20.59 -25.66
N ASP A 500 15.88 19.70 -26.35
CA ASP A 500 14.92 18.75 -25.77
C ASP A 500 15.59 17.85 -24.75
N ALA A 501 16.73 17.24 -25.11
CA ALA A 501 17.57 16.49 -24.18
C ALA A 501 18.04 17.34 -22.98
N GLN A 502 18.44 18.59 -23.21
CA GLN A 502 18.89 19.48 -22.13
C GLN A 502 17.76 19.83 -21.16
N ALA A 503 16.55 20.08 -21.65
CA ALA A 503 15.38 20.39 -20.83
C ALA A 503 14.91 19.17 -20.04
N ILE A 504 14.82 18.00 -20.67
CA ILE A 504 14.47 16.74 -19.98
C ILE A 504 15.48 16.42 -18.87
N ALA A 505 16.79 16.56 -19.13
CA ALA A 505 17.81 16.38 -18.10
C ALA A 505 17.62 17.35 -16.91
N GLN A 506 17.35 18.64 -17.18
CA GLN A 506 17.09 19.63 -16.13
C GLN A 506 15.82 19.32 -15.32
N THR A 507 14.73 18.91 -15.97
CA THR A 507 13.49 18.48 -15.31
C THR A 507 13.71 17.25 -14.44
N LEU A 508 14.47 16.25 -14.91
CA LEU A 508 14.78 15.05 -14.11
C LEU A 508 15.64 15.40 -12.88
N THR A 509 16.71 16.18 -13.05
CA THR A 509 17.62 16.53 -11.94
C THR A 509 17.01 17.50 -10.94
N GLY A 510 16.22 18.47 -11.42
CA GLY A 510 15.62 19.51 -10.59
C GLY A 510 14.28 19.06 -9.99
N SER A 511 13.29 18.84 -10.84
CA SER A 511 11.91 18.57 -10.40
C SER A 511 11.72 17.17 -9.81
N PHE A 512 12.39 16.15 -10.36
CA PHE A 512 12.24 14.76 -9.92
C PHE A 512 13.39 14.20 -9.07
N GLY A 513 14.35 15.06 -8.70
CA GLY A 513 15.43 14.73 -7.76
C GLY A 513 16.42 13.67 -8.25
N PHE A 514 16.59 13.46 -9.55
CA PHE A 514 17.60 12.54 -10.07
C PHE A 514 19.00 13.11 -9.77
N PRO A 515 19.91 12.37 -9.11
CA PRO A 515 21.25 12.87 -8.84
C PRO A 515 21.97 13.23 -10.14
N SER A 516 22.57 14.41 -10.24
CA SER A 516 23.26 14.86 -11.46
C SER A 516 24.43 13.96 -11.87
N SER A 517 25.00 13.20 -10.93
CA SER A 517 25.99 12.14 -11.17
C SER A 517 25.41 10.87 -11.80
N GLN A 518 24.10 10.65 -11.72
CA GLN A 518 23.36 9.51 -12.26
C GLN A 518 22.57 9.85 -13.54
N VAL A 519 22.62 11.11 -14.01
CA VAL A 519 22.01 11.57 -15.27
C VAL A 519 23.09 11.76 -16.34
N ILE A 520 23.19 10.79 -17.25
CA ILE A 520 24.14 10.80 -18.37
C ILE A 520 23.49 11.55 -19.54
N VAL A 521 24.06 12.69 -19.91
CA VAL A 521 23.63 13.48 -21.08
C VAL A 521 24.64 13.30 -22.21
N LEU A 522 24.17 12.97 -23.42
CA LEU A 522 24.99 12.90 -24.64
C LEU A 522 24.35 13.79 -25.72
N ARG A 523 25.08 14.79 -26.23
CA ARG A 523 24.55 15.68 -27.27
C ARG A 523 25.42 15.75 -28.52
N ASN A 524 24.77 15.85 -29.68
CA ASN A 524 25.42 16.04 -30.98
C ASN A 524 26.59 15.07 -31.17
N GLN A 525 27.81 15.56 -31.39
CA GLN A 525 29.01 14.74 -31.63
C GLN A 525 29.38 13.80 -30.47
N GLU A 526 28.87 14.01 -29.26
CA GLU A 526 29.06 13.08 -28.14
C GLU A 526 28.19 11.83 -28.28
N ALA A 527 27.07 11.90 -28.98
CA ALA A 527 26.08 10.83 -29.14
C ALA A 527 26.43 9.88 -30.30
N THR A 528 27.65 9.35 -30.27
CA THR A 528 28.10 8.30 -31.19
C THR A 528 27.51 6.94 -30.84
N ARG A 529 27.48 5.99 -31.79
CA ARG A 529 27.00 4.61 -31.53
C ARG A 529 27.70 4.01 -30.30
N ASN A 530 29.01 4.16 -30.22
CA ASN A 530 29.83 3.63 -29.13
C ASN A 530 29.51 4.31 -27.79
N ASN A 531 29.37 5.64 -27.75
CA ASN A 531 29.10 6.36 -26.50
C ASN A 531 27.68 6.09 -25.97
N ILE A 532 26.70 5.95 -26.87
CA ILE A 532 25.32 5.57 -26.50
C ILE A 532 25.31 4.17 -25.87
N LEU A 533 25.95 3.19 -26.50
CA LEU A 533 26.01 1.83 -25.95
C LEU A 533 26.86 1.74 -24.67
N ALA A 534 27.95 2.49 -24.56
CA ALA A 534 28.74 2.60 -23.34
C ALA A 534 27.94 3.26 -22.18
N ALA A 535 27.01 4.16 -22.47
CA ALA A 535 26.11 4.70 -21.44
C ALA A 535 25.20 3.61 -20.85
N PHE A 536 24.70 2.68 -21.67
CA PHE A 536 23.88 1.56 -21.21
C PHE A 536 24.69 0.43 -20.57
N HIS A 537 25.77 -0.04 -21.21
CA HIS A 537 26.54 -1.18 -20.73
C HIS A 537 27.54 -0.80 -19.65
N ASP A 538 28.40 0.20 -19.88
CA ASP A 538 29.47 0.50 -18.93
C ASP A 538 28.94 1.34 -17.77
N ARG A 539 28.17 2.40 -18.05
CA ARG A 539 27.82 3.40 -17.02
C ARG A 539 26.58 3.06 -16.21
N LEU A 540 25.56 2.40 -16.78
CA LEU A 540 24.45 1.86 -15.99
C LEU A 540 24.82 0.50 -15.37
N ALA A 541 25.33 -0.47 -16.13
CA ALA A 541 25.56 -1.81 -15.57
C ALA A 541 26.77 -1.90 -14.62
N HIS A 542 27.83 -1.09 -14.79
CA HIS A 542 28.90 -0.98 -13.77
C HIS A 542 28.71 0.22 -12.81
N GLY A 543 27.67 1.05 -12.99
CA GLY A 543 27.34 2.16 -12.10
C GLY A 543 26.77 1.73 -10.74
N GLY A 544 26.37 0.47 -10.60
CA GLY A 544 25.72 -0.04 -9.38
C GLY A 544 24.21 0.18 -9.34
N VAL A 545 23.55 0.19 -10.50
CA VAL A 545 22.07 0.21 -10.62
C VAL A 545 21.49 -0.98 -9.86
N GLY A 546 20.77 -0.71 -8.78
CA GLY A 546 20.18 -1.71 -7.89
C GLY A 546 18.81 -2.22 -8.34
N ARG A 547 18.41 -3.38 -7.82
CA ARG A 547 17.12 -4.02 -8.13
C ARG A 547 15.87 -3.22 -7.77
N ASN A 548 15.98 -2.24 -6.88
CA ASN A 548 14.89 -1.33 -6.51
C ASN A 548 15.01 0.04 -7.19
N ASP A 549 15.97 0.27 -8.09
CA ASP A 549 16.16 1.56 -8.77
C ASP A 549 15.16 1.77 -9.92
N ARG A 550 15.12 3.00 -10.45
CA ARG A 550 14.51 3.34 -11.74
C ARG A 550 15.53 3.87 -12.75
N VAL A 551 15.30 3.61 -14.03
CA VAL A 551 16.06 4.18 -15.16
C VAL A 551 15.11 4.89 -16.12
N PHE A 552 15.34 6.18 -16.38
CA PHE A 552 14.62 6.94 -17.39
C PHE A 552 15.52 7.16 -18.62
N VAL A 553 15.05 6.75 -19.81
CA VAL A 553 15.82 6.86 -21.05
C VAL A 553 15.10 7.80 -22.00
N PHE A 554 15.76 8.87 -22.43
CA PHE A 554 15.24 9.80 -23.43
C PHE A 554 16.16 9.85 -24.64
N PHE A 555 15.56 9.84 -25.84
CA PHE A 555 16.28 10.03 -27.11
C PHE A 555 15.48 10.99 -27.99
N ALA A 556 16.09 12.09 -28.41
CA ALA A 556 15.59 12.96 -29.47
C ALA A 556 16.55 12.93 -30.66
N GLY A 557 16.02 12.65 -31.86
CA GLY A 557 16.82 12.52 -33.07
C GLY A 557 16.11 11.81 -34.22
N HIS A 558 16.85 11.51 -35.29
CA HIS A 558 16.36 10.69 -36.39
C HIS A 558 16.09 9.25 -35.96
N GLY A 559 14.92 8.74 -36.37
CA GLY A 559 14.62 7.32 -36.42
C GLY A 559 14.61 6.85 -37.87
N ALA A 560 15.09 5.62 -38.12
CA ALA A 560 15.11 5.00 -39.44
C ALA A 560 14.37 3.65 -39.41
N THR A 561 13.84 3.25 -40.57
CA THR A 561 12.98 2.08 -40.71
C THR A 561 13.55 1.15 -41.79
N ARG A 562 13.40 -0.16 -41.62
CA ARG A 562 13.81 -1.14 -42.65
C ARG A 562 12.85 -2.31 -42.73
N LYS A 563 12.29 -2.54 -43.92
CA LYS A 563 11.48 -3.73 -44.21
C LYS A 563 12.35 -4.98 -44.24
N LEU A 564 12.02 -5.93 -43.36
CA LEU A 564 12.59 -7.27 -43.34
C LEU A 564 11.92 -8.14 -44.42
N ALA A 565 12.59 -9.23 -44.82
CA ALA A 565 12.04 -10.19 -45.80
C ALA A 565 10.72 -10.84 -45.35
N SER A 566 10.39 -10.79 -44.06
CA SER A 566 9.10 -11.24 -43.50
C SER A 566 7.95 -10.23 -43.66
N GLY A 567 8.19 -9.09 -44.29
CA GLY A 567 7.21 -7.99 -44.41
C GLY A 567 7.03 -7.17 -43.11
N ARG A 568 7.79 -7.47 -42.05
CA ARG A 568 7.84 -6.69 -40.81
C ARG A 568 8.80 -5.53 -40.98
N ASP A 569 8.43 -4.35 -40.51
CA ASP A 569 9.39 -3.26 -40.31
C ASP A 569 10.27 -3.56 -39.09
N LEU A 570 11.51 -3.05 -39.14
CA LEU A 570 12.46 -2.98 -38.01
C LEU A 570 12.90 -1.52 -37.85
N GLY A 571 12.65 -0.95 -36.68
CA GLY A 571 13.07 0.40 -36.32
C GLY A 571 14.52 0.50 -35.82
N TYR A 572 15.12 1.67 -36.03
CA TYR A 572 16.47 2.05 -35.59
C TYR A 572 16.46 3.47 -35.05
N ILE A 573 17.23 3.75 -34.00
CA ILE A 573 17.66 5.13 -33.67
C ILE A 573 18.99 5.41 -34.36
N VAL A 574 19.18 6.65 -34.79
CA VAL A 574 20.36 7.09 -35.57
C VAL A 574 21.31 7.89 -34.66
N PRO A 575 22.47 7.32 -34.27
CA PRO A 575 23.61 8.04 -33.72
C PRO A 575 24.16 9.16 -34.62
N ALA A 576 24.91 10.09 -34.04
CA ALA A 576 25.45 11.26 -34.74
C ALA A 576 26.50 10.91 -35.82
N ASP A 577 27.17 9.76 -35.67
CA ASP A 577 28.22 9.24 -36.54
C ASP A 577 27.72 8.26 -37.63
N SER A 578 26.45 7.87 -37.62
CA SER A 578 25.90 6.90 -38.59
C SER A 578 25.82 7.44 -40.02
N ASP A 579 26.10 6.59 -41.01
CA ASP A 579 25.92 6.89 -42.44
C ASP A 579 24.54 6.44 -42.96
N PRO A 580 23.73 7.29 -43.62
CA PRO A 580 22.51 6.87 -44.30
C PRO A 580 22.70 5.70 -45.29
N ALA A 581 23.89 5.55 -45.89
CA ALA A 581 24.20 4.46 -46.81
C ALA A 581 24.57 3.13 -46.11
N GLN A 582 24.93 3.16 -44.81
CA GLN A 582 25.34 1.99 -44.02
C GLN A 582 24.55 1.85 -42.70
N PHE A 583 23.40 2.54 -42.58
CA PHE A 583 22.66 2.66 -41.31
C PHE A 583 22.26 1.31 -40.69
N ALA A 584 22.11 0.26 -41.49
CA ALA A 584 21.83 -1.09 -40.99
C ALA A 584 22.95 -1.69 -40.12
N THR A 585 24.17 -1.13 -40.20
CA THR A 585 25.36 -1.47 -39.41
C THR A 585 25.66 -0.40 -38.35
N ASP A 586 25.56 0.88 -38.73
CA ASP A 586 26.01 2.00 -37.89
C ASP A 586 24.91 2.58 -36.97
N ALA A 587 23.63 2.26 -37.21
CA ALA A 587 22.52 2.65 -36.35
C ALA A 587 22.20 1.58 -35.30
N ILE A 588 21.45 1.93 -34.26
CA ILE A 588 21.10 1.02 -33.16
C ILE A 588 19.68 0.49 -33.40
N PRO A 589 19.49 -0.80 -33.74
CA PRO A 589 18.17 -1.39 -33.93
C PRO A 589 17.38 -1.45 -32.62
N MET A 590 16.05 -1.39 -32.71
CA MET A 590 15.18 -1.50 -31.53
C MET A 590 15.24 -2.85 -30.83
N THR A 591 15.79 -3.89 -31.46
CA THR A 591 16.13 -5.15 -30.77
C THR A 591 17.26 -4.97 -29.77
N GLU A 592 18.31 -4.22 -30.10
CA GLU A 592 19.42 -3.94 -29.17
C GLU A 592 18.93 -3.11 -27.97
N ILE A 593 17.95 -2.20 -28.18
CA ILE A 593 17.26 -1.49 -27.09
C ILE A 593 16.38 -2.42 -26.23
N GLN A 594 15.73 -3.43 -26.82
CA GLN A 594 14.97 -4.44 -26.08
C GLN A 594 15.89 -5.34 -25.24
N ASP A 595 17.01 -5.79 -25.82
CA ASP A 595 18.02 -6.58 -25.13
C ASP A 595 18.64 -5.79 -23.95
N ILE A 596 18.94 -4.49 -24.17
CA ILE A 596 19.35 -3.56 -23.10
C ILE A 596 18.27 -3.48 -22.02
N ALA A 597 17.00 -3.25 -22.38
CA ALA A 597 15.90 -3.17 -21.43
C ALA A 597 15.75 -4.43 -20.58
N GLU A 598 15.87 -5.61 -21.18
CA GLU A 598 15.79 -6.90 -20.48
C GLU A 598 17.02 -7.15 -19.58
N SER A 599 18.21 -6.67 -19.97
CA SER A 599 19.46 -6.84 -19.21
C SER A 599 19.62 -5.95 -17.96
N LEU A 600 18.92 -4.82 -17.88
CA LEU A 600 19.04 -3.88 -16.75
C LEU A 600 18.46 -4.48 -15.45
N GLU A 601 19.18 -4.38 -14.33
CA GLU A 601 18.70 -4.86 -13.02
C GLU A 601 17.58 -4.00 -12.41
N ALA A 602 17.47 -2.72 -12.79
CA ALA A 602 16.53 -1.77 -12.22
C ALA A 602 15.08 -2.28 -12.20
N LYS A 603 14.31 -1.94 -11.16
CA LYS A 603 12.91 -2.36 -11.03
C LYS A 603 12.07 -1.88 -12.21
N HIS A 604 12.14 -0.58 -12.51
CA HIS A 604 11.38 0.04 -13.58
C HIS A 604 12.28 0.79 -14.57
N VAL A 605 12.06 0.58 -15.86
CA VAL A 605 12.73 1.30 -16.94
C VAL A 605 11.67 1.85 -17.90
N LEU A 606 11.77 3.15 -18.20
CA LEU A 606 10.90 3.85 -19.15
C LEU A 606 11.75 4.47 -20.25
N PHE A 607 11.47 4.09 -21.50
CA PHE A 607 12.06 4.68 -22.70
C PHE A 607 11.08 5.70 -23.30
N VAL A 608 11.53 6.93 -23.53
CA VAL A 608 10.76 8.01 -24.14
C VAL A 608 11.49 8.49 -25.39
N MET A 609 11.01 8.06 -26.55
CA MET A 609 11.71 8.17 -27.84
C MET A 609 11.05 9.24 -28.71
N ASP A 610 11.66 10.42 -28.76
CA ASP A 610 11.32 11.50 -29.69
C ASP A 610 12.01 11.27 -31.05
N ALA A 611 11.61 10.16 -31.69
CA ALA A 611 12.11 9.68 -32.97
C ALA A 611 11.06 8.74 -33.63
N CYS A 612 11.24 8.46 -34.92
CA CYS A 612 10.40 7.52 -35.68
C CYS A 612 10.51 6.10 -35.11
N TYR A 613 9.38 5.39 -34.94
CA TYR A 613 9.38 3.99 -34.47
C TYR A 613 8.66 3.07 -35.48
N SER A 614 9.34 2.00 -35.93
CA SER A 614 8.79 1.03 -36.90
C SER A 614 8.97 -0.43 -36.48
N GLY A 615 8.58 -0.77 -35.25
CA GLY A 615 8.25 -2.14 -34.86
C GLY A 615 9.40 -3.10 -34.57
N LEU A 616 9.16 -3.98 -33.59
CA LEU A 616 9.14 -5.45 -33.71
C LEU A 616 8.33 -6.00 -32.51
N GLY A 617 7.70 -7.16 -32.67
CA GLY A 617 6.62 -7.65 -31.82
C GLY A 617 6.96 -7.84 -30.34
N LEU A 618 6.03 -7.41 -29.47
CA LEU A 618 6.14 -7.43 -28.02
C LEU A 618 5.23 -8.47 -27.38
N THR A 619 5.53 -8.84 -26.13
CA THR A 619 4.67 -9.72 -25.33
C THR A 619 3.34 -9.03 -25.01
N ARG A 620 2.26 -9.82 -24.88
CA ARG A 620 0.97 -9.32 -24.40
C ARG A 620 1.06 -8.96 -22.91
N GLY A 621 1.60 -7.78 -22.62
CA GLY A 621 1.53 -7.15 -21.30
C GLY A 621 0.07 -6.94 -20.90
N GLY A 622 -0.42 -7.82 -20.02
CA GLY A 622 -1.82 -7.87 -19.63
C GLY A 622 -2.32 -6.54 -19.09
N GLY A 623 -3.49 -6.11 -19.53
CA GLY A 623 -4.16 -4.94 -18.96
C GLY A 623 -4.68 -5.29 -17.57
N GLY A 624 -3.89 -5.01 -16.53
CA GLY A 624 -4.34 -5.10 -15.14
C GLY A 624 -5.27 -3.93 -14.83
N THR A 625 -6.58 -4.18 -14.80
CA THR A 625 -7.56 -3.17 -14.41
C THR A 625 -7.62 -3.02 -12.89
N GLY A 626 -7.11 -1.89 -12.37
CA GLY A 626 -7.68 -1.25 -11.18
C GLY A 626 -7.33 -1.78 -9.80
N ALA A 627 -6.09 -2.23 -9.54
CA ALA A 627 -5.61 -2.50 -8.18
C ALA A 627 -4.26 -1.82 -7.91
N TYR A 628 -4.28 -0.87 -6.97
CA TYR A 628 -3.17 -0.22 -6.24
C TYR A 628 -1.79 -0.10 -6.91
N LEU A 629 -1.33 1.15 -7.04
CA LEU A 629 0.06 1.53 -7.35
C LEU A 629 1.11 0.81 -6.50
N ARG A 630 0.77 0.40 -5.26
CA ARG A 630 1.63 -0.38 -4.36
C ARG A 630 1.93 -1.80 -4.85
N GLU A 631 1.08 -2.41 -5.68
CA GLU A 631 1.33 -3.73 -6.27
C GLU A 631 2.08 -3.59 -7.60
N ASN A 632 1.65 -2.66 -8.47
CA ASN A 632 2.39 -2.35 -9.71
C ASN A 632 3.81 -1.86 -9.43
N ALA A 633 4.06 -1.17 -8.31
CA ALA A 633 5.40 -0.72 -7.90
C ALA A 633 6.32 -1.82 -7.33
N ARG A 634 5.85 -3.07 -7.25
CA ARG A 634 6.66 -4.25 -6.88
C ARG A 634 7.03 -5.12 -8.08
N ARG A 635 6.31 -5.01 -9.20
CA ARG A 635 6.51 -5.82 -10.41
C ARG A 635 7.54 -5.15 -11.33
N VAL A 636 8.34 -5.94 -12.04
CA VAL A 636 9.28 -5.39 -13.02
C VAL A 636 8.53 -4.64 -14.12
N ALA A 637 8.97 -3.42 -14.44
CA ALA A 637 8.39 -2.60 -15.50
C ALA A 637 9.45 -2.32 -16.58
N ARG A 638 9.13 -2.67 -17.83
CA ARG A 638 9.86 -2.20 -19.02
C ARG A 638 8.82 -1.59 -19.96
N GLN A 639 8.85 -0.27 -20.12
CA GLN A 639 7.85 0.50 -20.84
C GLN A 639 8.51 1.40 -21.88
N MET A 640 7.81 1.67 -22.98
CA MET A 640 8.27 2.59 -24.02
C MET A 640 7.12 3.47 -24.52
N LEU A 641 7.38 4.78 -24.61
CA LEU A 641 6.56 5.81 -25.24
C LEU A 641 7.34 6.37 -26.44
N THR A 642 6.73 6.43 -27.62
CA THR A 642 7.35 6.94 -28.85
C THR A 642 6.60 8.14 -29.40
N ALA A 643 7.28 9.03 -30.11
CA ALA A 643 6.68 10.27 -30.63
C ALA A 643 5.96 10.13 -31.98
N GLY A 644 6.13 9.01 -32.69
CA GLY A 644 5.51 8.79 -33.99
C GLY A 644 5.50 7.32 -34.40
N GLY A 645 4.60 6.98 -35.32
CA GLY A 645 4.52 5.65 -35.93
C GLY A 645 5.59 5.42 -36.99
N ALA A 646 5.47 4.30 -37.71
CA ALA A 646 6.40 3.96 -38.79
C ALA A 646 6.42 5.06 -39.86
N ASP A 647 7.63 5.42 -40.31
CA ASP A 647 7.91 6.44 -41.32
C ASP A 647 7.44 7.88 -41.01
N GLN A 648 6.96 8.17 -39.78
CA GLN A 648 6.60 9.53 -39.36
C GLN A 648 7.80 10.27 -38.77
N GLN A 649 8.30 11.28 -39.48
CA GLN A 649 9.27 12.24 -38.93
C GLN A 649 8.65 13.05 -37.78
N VAL A 650 9.46 13.33 -36.75
CA VAL A 650 9.11 14.18 -35.61
C VAL A 650 8.84 15.61 -36.08
N ALA A 651 7.80 16.24 -35.52
CA ALA A 651 7.52 17.65 -35.79
C ALA A 651 8.46 18.55 -34.97
N ASP A 652 9.63 18.82 -35.56
CA ASP A 652 10.69 19.71 -35.06
C ASP A 652 10.30 21.21 -35.21
N SER A 653 9.12 21.57 -34.68
CA SER A 653 8.49 22.88 -34.85
C SER A 653 7.63 23.30 -33.65
N GLY A 654 7.99 22.85 -32.44
CA GLY A 654 7.29 23.18 -31.22
C GLY A 654 7.72 24.54 -30.63
N PRO A 655 7.04 25.01 -29.58
CA PRO A 655 7.31 26.31 -28.97
C PRO A 655 8.60 26.31 -28.15
N ASN A 656 9.17 27.50 -27.96
CA ASN A 656 10.36 27.75 -27.13
C ASN A 656 11.62 26.92 -27.50
N GLY A 657 11.68 26.40 -28.74
CA GLY A 657 12.81 25.62 -29.23
C GLY A 657 12.77 24.15 -28.79
N HIS A 658 11.58 23.55 -28.81
CA HIS A 658 11.34 22.14 -28.50
C HIS A 658 10.63 21.46 -29.68
N SER A 659 10.72 20.13 -29.80
CA SER A 659 9.78 19.39 -30.66
C SER A 659 8.34 19.51 -30.13
N VAL A 660 7.34 19.25 -30.98
CA VAL A 660 5.93 19.25 -30.54
C VAL A 660 5.68 18.15 -29.49
N PHE A 661 6.35 17.00 -29.62
CA PHE A 661 6.22 15.91 -28.66
C PHE A 661 6.88 16.25 -27.32
N THR A 662 8.12 16.75 -27.33
CA THR A 662 8.84 17.11 -26.11
C THR A 662 8.18 18.28 -25.39
N TRP A 663 7.60 19.25 -26.11
CA TRP A 663 6.79 20.32 -25.52
C TRP A 663 5.59 19.78 -24.72
N VAL A 664 4.86 18.81 -25.25
CA VAL A 664 3.71 18.18 -24.55
C VAL A 664 4.18 17.28 -23.41
N LEU A 665 5.28 16.55 -23.59
CA LEU A 665 5.91 15.72 -22.56
C LEU A 665 6.33 16.56 -21.34
N LEU A 666 6.97 17.71 -21.55
CA LEU A 666 7.36 18.63 -20.47
C LEU A 666 6.15 19.16 -19.69
N GLN A 667 5.01 19.40 -20.35
CA GLN A 667 3.76 19.76 -19.65
C GLN A 667 3.16 18.61 -18.85
N ALA A 668 3.25 17.38 -19.37
CA ALA A 668 2.83 16.19 -18.64
C ALA A 668 3.67 16.04 -17.36
N LEU A 669 5.00 16.14 -17.49
CA LEU A 669 5.96 16.11 -16.40
C LEU A 669 5.78 17.27 -15.41
N SER A 670 5.33 18.45 -15.84
CA SER A 670 4.99 19.57 -14.96
C SER A 670 3.64 19.42 -14.24
N GLY A 671 3.17 18.19 -14.03
CA GLY A 671 1.97 17.87 -13.24
C GLY A 671 0.66 17.69 -14.04
N LYS A 672 0.60 18.00 -15.35
CA LYS A 672 -0.61 17.67 -16.14
C LYS A 672 -0.77 16.18 -16.42
N GLY A 673 0.32 15.43 -16.33
CA GLY A 673 0.36 13.98 -16.42
C GLY A 673 -0.24 13.29 -15.20
N ASP A 674 -0.41 13.98 -14.06
CA ASP A 674 -1.19 13.45 -12.93
C ASP A 674 -2.68 13.59 -13.24
N LEU A 675 -3.19 12.62 -13.99
CA LEU A 675 -4.57 12.58 -14.47
C LEU A 675 -5.55 12.28 -13.33
N ASN A 676 -5.14 11.46 -12.35
CA ASN A 676 -5.99 10.98 -11.28
C ASN A 676 -5.99 11.92 -10.04
N GLY A 677 -4.90 12.64 -9.81
CA GLY A 677 -4.71 13.64 -8.75
C GLY A 677 -3.96 13.15 -7.51
N ASP A 678 -3.39 11.93 -7.51
CA ASP A 678 -2.74 11.36 -6.32
C ASP A 678 -1.32 11.92 -6.04
N GLY A 679 -0.78 12.76 -6.93
CA GLY A 679 0.58 13.30 -6.81
C GLY A 679 1.67 12.39 -7.38
N LEU A 680 1.31 11.35 -8.12
CA LEU A 680 2.20 10.51 -8.90
C LEU A 680 1.89 10.66 -10.40
N ILE A 681 2.85 10.31 -11.25
CA ILE A 681 2.69 10.19 -12.69
C ILE A 681 3.23 8.82 -13.09
N THR A 682 2.33 7.90 -13.45
CA THR A 682 2.72 6.60 -14.01
C THR A 682 3.14 6.70 -15.48
N GLY A 683 3.87 5.72 -15.99
CA GLY A 683 4.15 5.58 -17.43
C GLY A 683 2.86 5.53 -18.25
N THR A 684 1.84 4.81 -17.76
CA THR A 684 0.51 4.77 -18.38
C THR A 684 -0.20 6.13 -18.38
N GLU A 685 -0.12 6.92 -17.31
CA GLU A 685 -0.72 8.27 -17.27
C GLU A 685 0.02 9.27 -18.16
N LEU A 686 1.35 9.22 -18.15
CA LEU A 686 2.20 10.02 -19.03
C LEU A 686 1.81 9.78 -20.50
N ALA A 687 1.64 8.51 -20.89
CA ALA A 687 1.18 8.14 -22.23
C ALA A 687 -0.27 8.58 -22.51
N ALA A 688 -1.18 8.39 -21.55
CA ALA A 688 -2.59 8.77 -21.67
C ALA A 688 -2.80 10.29 -21.78
N TYR A 689 -1.89 11.10 -21.25
CA TYR A 689 -1.84 12.55 -21.50
C TYR A 689 -1.18 12.89 -22.85
N VAL A 690 0.06 12.43 -23.07
CA VAL A 690 0.89 12.87 -24.20
C VAL A 690 0.35 12.40 -25.56
N ALA A 691 -0.08 11.14 -25.68
CA ALA A 691 -0.48 10.57 -26.96
C ALA A 691 -1.68 11.27 -27.64
N PRO A 692 -2.84 11.49 -26.98
CA PRO A 692 -3.95 12.22 -27.59
C PRO A 692 -3.62 13.71 -27.78
N ALA A 693 -2.88 14.32 -26.85
CA ALA A 693 -2.50 15.73 -26.94
C ALA A 693 -1.64 16.01 -28.17
N VAL A 694 -0.57 15.25 -28.41
CA VAL A 694 0.29 15.40 -29.60
C VAL A 694 -0.50 15.10 -30.89
N SER A 695 -1.26 14.01 -30.92
CA SER A 695 -2.06 13.60 -32.10
C SER A 695 -3.12 14.62 -32.52
N SER A 696 -3.48 15.54 -31.64
CA SER A 696 -4.46 16.61 -31.92
C SER A 696 -3.86 17.86 -32.57
N ILE A 697 -2.55 18.09 -32.40
CA ILE A 697 -1.84 19.28 -32.87
C ILE A 697 -0.75 18.98 -33.90
N SER A 698 -0.42 17.72 -34.10
CA SER A 698 0.62 17.20 -34.99
C SER A 698 0.10 15.96 -35.74
N PRO A 699 0.53 15.69 -36.98
CA PRO A 699 0.23 14.42 -37.67
C PRO A 699 0.91 13.20 -37.04
N GLN A 700 1.79 13.42 -36.05
CA GLN A 700 2.41 12.38 -35.25
C GLN A 700 1.37 11.53 -34.51
N THR A 701 1.59 10.21 -34.49
CA THR A 701 0.79 9.25 -33.71
C THR A 701 1.66 8.57 -32.66
N PRO A 702 1.81 9.14 -31.44
CA PRO A 702 2.58 8.51 -30.38
C PRO A 702 2.03 7.13 -30.00
N ALA A 703 2.94 6.21 -29.69
CA ALA A 703 2.60 4.84 -29.31
C ALA A 703 3.19 4.48 -27.94
N PHE A 704 2.47 3.65 -27.18
CA PHE A 704 2.89 3.21 -25.85
C PHE A 704 2.72 1.71 -25.65
N GLY A 705 3.63 1.08 -24.89
CA GLY A 705 3.52 -0.33 -24.54
C GLY A 705 4.67 -0.87 -23.71
N SER A 706 4.60 -2.16 -23.39
CA SER A 706 5.59 -2.88 -22.59
C SER A 706 6.62 -3.61 -23.44
N LEU A 707 7.90 -3.48 -23.10
CA LEU A 707 9.02 -4.20 -23.73
C LEU A 707 9.16 -5.63 -23.13
N PRO A 708 10.02 -6.51 -23.70
CA PRO A 708 10.38 -7.78 -23.06
C PRO A 708 10.93 -7.59 -21.64
N GLY A 709 10.87 -8.64 -20.81
CA GLY A 709 11.19 -8.56 -19.39
C GLY A 709 10.16 -7.84 -18.49
N SER A 710 9.18 -7.12 -19.04
CA SER A 710 8.12 -6.47 -18.26
C SER A 710 7.14 -7.48 -17.64
N GLN A 711 6.85 -7.32 -16.35
CA GLN A 711 5.94 -8.17 -15.56
C GLN A 711 4.62 -7.45 -15.21
N GLY A 712 4.31 -6.35 -15.92
CA GLY A 712 3.12 -5.54 -15.67
C GLY A 712 3.26 -4.59 -14.48
N GLY A 713 4.49 -4.21 -14.11
CA GLY A 713 4.71 -3.03 -13.27
C GLY A 713 4.55 -1.72 -14.05
N GLU A 714 4.57 -0.60 -13.32
CA GLU A 714 4.48 0.75 -13.87
C GLU A 714 5.70 1.57 -13.47
N PHE A 715 6.31 2.28 -14.42
CA PHE A 715 7.24 3.36 -14.08
C PHE A 715 6.49 4.48 -13.34
N VAL A 716 7.10 5.05 -12.32
CA VAL A 716 6.46 6.08 -11.47
C VAL A 716 7.40 7.26 -11.26
N LEU A 717 6.90 8.46 -11.56
CA LEU A 717 7.44 9.73 -11.11
C LEU A 717 6.55 10.29 -10.01
N GLN A 718 7.13 11.08 -9.10
CA GLN A 718 6.38 11.80 -8.07
C GLN A 718 6.26 13.26 -8.52
N VAL A 719 5.03 13.80 -8.55
CA VAL A 719 4.83 15.23 -8.86
C VAL A 719 5.60 16.04 -7.82
N PRO A 720 6.42 17.02 -8.22
CA PRO A 720 7.15 17.85 -7.26
C PRO A 720 6.15 18.59 -6.36
N GLU A 721 6.36 18.62 -5.04
CA GLU A 721 5.72 19.68 -4.24
C GLU A 721 6.34 21.00 -4.73
N GLY A 722 5.62 21.73 -5.57
CA GLY A 722 6.13 22.90 -6.25
C GLY A 722 6.64 23.94 -5.26
N GLU A 723 7.95 24.17 -5.23
CA GLU A 723 8.60 25.25 -4.48
C GLU A 723 8.72 26.56 -5.28
N GLU A 724 8.35 26.55 -6.57
CA GLU A 724 8.49 27.71 -7.46
C GLU A 724 7.64 28.89 -6.96
N PHE A 725 8.32 29.99 -6.68
CA PHE A 725 7.74 31.26 -6.27
C PHE A 725 7.81 32.28 -7.40
N LEU A 726 6.79 33.12 -7.51
CA LEU A 726 6.75 34.18 -8.51
C LEU A 726 7.62 35.37 -8.11
N THR A 727 8.43 35.83 -9.05
CA THR A 727 9.27 37.04 -9.00
C THR A 727 9.17 37.80 -10.32
N ALA A 728 9.78 38.99 -10.39
CA ALA A 728 9.90 39.77 -11.63
C ALA A 728 10.61 39.00 -12.76
N ASP A 729 11.52 38.08 -12.42
CA ASP A 729 12.34 37.31 -13.36
C ASP A 729 11.66 36.01 -13.83
N THR A 730 10.53 35.61 -13.22
CA THR A 730 9.82 34.37 -13.61
C THR A 730 9.29 34.49 -15.04
N GLN A 731 9.91 33.73 -15.95
CA GLN A 731 9.66 33.83 -17.39
C GLN A 731 8.21 33.58 -17.78
N GLN A 732 7.80 34.23 -18.87
CA GLN A 732 6.45 34.18 -19.42
C GLN A 732 6.48 33.51 -20.78
N LEU A 733 5.45 32.74 -21.10
CA LEU A 733 5.32 32.07 -22.38
C LEU A 733 5.13 33.07 -23.54
N SER A 734 5.67 32.69 -24.70
CA SER A 734 5.41 33.37 -25.96
C SER A 734 3.95 33.17 -26.39
N SER A 735 3.40 34.09 -27.20
CA SER A 735 2.01 33.95 -27.67
C SER A 735 1.80 32.68 -28.51
N ALA A 736 2.85 32.18 -29.18
CA ALA A 736 2.83 30.92 -29.90
C ALA A 736 2.76 29.70 -28.95
N ALA A 737 3.51 29.73 -27.85
CA ALA A 737 3.45 28.70 -26.81
C ALA A 737 2.08 28.67 -26.12
N ILE A 738 1.51 29.84 -25.78
CA ILE A 738 0.16 29.95 -25.21
C ILE A 738 -0.89 29.37 -26.18
N ALA A 739 -0.86 29.79 -27.45
CA ALA A 739 -1.79 29.29 -28.47
C ALA A 739 -1.59 27.81 -28.85
N MET A 740 -0.48 27.17 -28.44
CA MET A 740 -0.34 25.72 -28.49
C MET A 740 -0.87 25.08 -27.21
N ASN A 741 -0.59 25.63 -26.03
CA ASN A 741 -1.15 25.16 -24.76
C ASN A 741 -2.68 25.16 -24.78
N ASP A 742 -3.32 26.19 -25.34
CA ASP A 742 -4.78 26.25 -25.48
C ASP A 742 -5.32 25.11 -26.37
N ARG A 743 -4.59 24.74 -27.43
CA ARG A 743 -4.94 23.60 -28.30
C ARG A 743 -4.72 22.25 -27.60
N VAL A 744 -3.62 22.13 -26.85
CA VAL A 744 -3.33 20.96 -26.00
C VAL A 744 -4.40 20.80 -24.93
N ASP A 745 -4.75 21.85 -24.19
CA ASP A 745 -5.78 21.80 -23.13
C ASP A 745 -7.19 21.55 -23.69
N ALA A 746 -7.49 22.00 -24.92
CA ALA A 746 -8.75 21.70 -25.59
C ALA A 746 -8.86 20.24 -26.09
N ALA A 747 -7.74 19.57 -26.32
CA ALA A 747 -7.68 18.20 -26.84
C ALA A 747 -7.30 17.15 -25.78
N ALA A 748 -6.69 17.58 -24.67
CA ALA A 748 -6.33 16.72 -23.55
C ALA A 748 -7.59 16.01 -23.03
N PRO A 749 -7.51 14.71 -22.71
CA PRO A 749 -8.65 14.00 -22.17
C PRO A 749 -9.04 14.60 -20.82
N ALA A 750 -10.24 15.18 -20.73
CA ALA A 750 -10.93 15.33 -19.44
C ALA A 750 -10.90 13.99 -18.71
N ALA A 751 -10.80 13.99 -17.37
CA ALA A 751 -10.59 12.80 -16.54
C ALA A 751 -11.54 11.63 -16.90
N ARG A 752 -11.08 10.77 -17.81
CA ARG A 752 -11.79 9.62 -18.37
C ARG A 752 -11.07 8.38 -17.87
N PRO A 753 -11.80 7.34 -17.41
CA PRO A 753 -11.18 6.12 -16.91
C PRO A 753 -10.39 5.36 -18.00
N THR A 754 -10.61 5.68 -19.28
CA THR A 754 -9.96 5.03 -20.41
C THR A 754 -9.62 6.03 -21.52
N VAL A 755 -8.40 5.94 -22.06
CA VAL A 755 -7.91 6.70 -23.23
C VAL A 755 -7.45 5.72 -24.30
N LEU A 756 -7.83 5.93 -25.57
CA LEU A 756 -7.32 5.15 -26.69
C LEU A 756 -5.96 5.70 -27.14
N VAL A 757 -4.95 4.84 -27.24
CA VAL A 757 -3.62 5.17 -27.76
C VAL A 757 -3.20 4.14 -28.82
N LYS A 758 -2.15 4.45 -29.58
CA LYS A 758 -1.50 3.43 -30.42
C LYS A 758 -0.63 2.51 -29.57
N ASP A 759 -0.65 1.22 -29.86
CA ASP A 759 0.35 0.29 -29.33
C ASP A 759 1.64 0.32 -30.17
N LEU A 760 2.71 -0.29 -29.65
CA LEU A 760 4.02 -0.41 -30.32
C LEU A 760 4.01 -1.41 -31.50
N GLN A 761 2.83 -1.75 -32.04
CA GLN A 761 2.63 -2.45 -33.31
C GLN A 761 1.74 -1.64 -34.28
N GLY A 762 1.29 -0.44 -33.89
CA GLY A 762 0.39 0.43 -34.67
C GLY A 762 -1.11 0.12 -34.52
N GLY A 763 -1.46 -0.87 -33.69
CA GLY A 763 -2.84 -1.16 -33.29
C GLY A 763 -3.39 -0.11 -32.32
N GLU A 764 -4.67 -0.18 -32.00
CA GLU A 764 -5.29 0.68 -30.99
C GLU A 764 -5.57 -0.10 -29.71
N ARG A 765 -5.16 0.47 -28.57
CA ARG A 765 -5.34 -0.12 -27.25
C ARG A 765 -5.97 0.90 -26.28
N PRO A 766 -6.98 0.51 -25.49
CA PRO A 766 -7.40 1.28 -24.34
C PRO A 766 -6.34 1.22 -23.22
N LEU A 767 -5.83 2.37 -22.81
CA LEU A 767 -5.15 2.56 -21.53
C LEU A 767 -6.20 2.88 -20.47
N ALA A 768 -6.26 2.10 -19.40
CA ALA A 768 -7.01 2.45 -18.21
C ALA A 768 -6.15 3.39 -17.36
N VAL A 769 -6.64 4.60 -17.10
CA VAL A 769 -5.98 5.53 -16.17
C VAL A 769 -6.19 4.98 -14.76
N PRO A 770 -5.15 4.89 -13.90
CA PRO A 770 -5.32 4.49 -12.50
C PRO A 770 -6.39 5.33 -11.81
N VAL A 771 -7.27 4.69 -11.04
CA VAL A 771 -8.25 5.39 -10.21
C VAL A 771 -7.56 5.77 -8.90
N ALA A 772 -7.60 7.05 -8.54
CA ALA A 772 -6.99 7.58 -7.32
C ALA A 772 -7.36 6.74 -6.08
N ALA A 773 -6.39 6.49 -5.20
CA ALA A 773 -6.52 5.62 -4.02
C ALA A 773 -7.35 6.23 -2.86
N GLY A 774 -8.36 7.05 -3.18
CA GLY A 774 -9.18 7.82 -2.26
C GLY A 774 -9.33 9.29 -2.70
N PRO A 775 -10.14 10.08 -1.99
CA PRO A 775 -10.24 11.52 -2.25
C PRO A 775 -8.92 12.22 -1.90
N MET A 776 -8.40 13.02 -2.83
CA MET A 776 -7.21 13.87 -2.63
C MET A 776 -7.29 14.65 -1.32
N SER A 777 -6.23 14.63 -0.51
CA SER A 777 -6.15 15.45 0.70
C SER A 777 -6.20 16.94 0.38
N ASP A 778 -6.67 17.76 1.33
CA ASP A 778 -6.70 19.22 1.20
C ASP A 778 -5.29 19.79 0.95
N ARG A 779 -4.24 19.15 1.49
CA ARG A 779 -2.84 19.44 1.17
C ARG A 779 -2.54 19.27 -0.33
N GLN A 780 -2.86 18.10 -0.90
CA GLN A 780 -2.64 17.79 -2.33
C GLN A 780 -3.49 18.69 -3.23
N ARG A 781 -4.78 18.89 -2.91
CA ARG A 781 -5.66 19.80 -3.67
C ARG A 781 -5.13 21.24 -3.66
N ALA A 782 -4.61 21.70 -2.52
CA ALA A 782 -3.98 23.02 -2.42
C ALA A 782 -2.71 23.13 -3.26
N GLN A 783 -1.86 22.10 -3.27
CA GLN A 783 -0.65 22.06 -4.08
C GLN A 783 -0.99 22.12 -5.58
N ARG A 784 -1.90 21.26 -6.04
CA ARG A 784 -2.37 21.23 -7.44
C ARG A 784 -2.95 22.57 -7.89
N ALA A 785 -3.67 23.27 -7.01
CA ALA A 785 -4.18 24.62 -7.27
C ALA A 785 -3.05 25.67 -7.34
N ASN A 786 -2.04 25.61 -6.46
CA ASN A 786 -0.85 26.47 -6.59
C ASN A 786 -0.14 26.25 -7.93
N ASP A 787 0.08 25.00 -8.32
CA ASP A 787 0.87 24.66 -9.49
C ASP A 787 0.14 25.00 -10.81
N ARG A 788 -1.20 24.84 -10.84
CA ARG A 788 -2.03 25.38 -11.92
C ARG A 788 -2.01 26.91 -11.94
N GLY A 789 -1.96 27.57 -10.78
CA GLY A 789 -1.78 29.03 -10.67
C GLY A 789 -0.45 29.50 -11.27
N LEU A 790 0.65 28.79 -10.99
CA LEU A 790 1.98 29.04 -11.57
C LEU A 790 1.97 28.90 -13.09
N GLN A 791 1.31 27.86 -13.63
CA GLN A 791 1.15 27.71 -15.07
C GLN A 791 0.36 28.87 -15.69
N LEU A 792 -0.82 29.19 -15.14
CA LEU A 792 -1.68 30.27 -15.66
C LEU A 792 -0.96 31.61 -15.62
N TYR A 793 -0.12 31.84 -14.61
CA TYR A 793 0.79 32.99 -14.57
C TYR A 793 1.78 32.98 -15.74
N LYS A 794 2.45 31.85 -16.04
CA LYS A 794 3.36 31.73 -17.20
C LYS A 794 2.62 31.98 -18.51
N GLU A 795 1.34 31.63 -18.59
CA GLU A 795 0.43 31.90 -19.72
C GLU A 795 -0.15 33.34 -19.75
N LYS A 796 0.27 34.25 -18.85
CA LYS A 796 -0.24 35.64 -18.70
C LYS A 796 -1.71 35.74 -18.29
N ARG A 797 -2.33 34.64 -17.84
CA ARG A 797 -3.74 34.52 -17.42
C ARG A 797 -3.91 34.88 -15.95
N TYR A 798 -3.57 36.13 -15.61
CA TYR A 798 -3.40 36.56 -14.21
C TYR A 798 -4.64 36.42 -13.33
N ASP A 799 -5.86 36.68 -13.84
CA ASP A 799 -7.08 36.54 -13.04
C ASP A 799 -7.40 35.07 -12.72
N GLU A 800 -7.16 34.16 -13.66
CA GLU A 800 -7.31 32.72 -13.43
C GLU A 800 -6.22 32.18 -12.49
N ALA A 801 -4.99 32.68 -12.62
CA ALA A 801 -3.90 32.39 -11.68
C ALA A 801 -4.26 32.84 -10.25
N ALA A 802 -4.79 34.06 -10.09
CA ALA A 802 -5.27 34.55 -8.79
C ALA A 802 -6.37 33.67 -8.20
N ALA A 803 -7.32 33.22 -9.02
CA ALA A 803 -8.38 32.31 -8.59
C ALA A 803 -7.82 30.96 -8.07
N GLN A 804 -6.83 30.39 -8.76
CA GLN A 804 -6.19 29.14 -8.37
C GLN A 804 -5.34 29.26 -7.09
N PHE A 805 -4.53 30.32 -6.95
CA PHE A 805 -3.82 30.57 -5.68
C PHE A 805 -4.79 30.86 -4.52
N THR A 806 -5.92 31.52 -4.79
CA THR A 806 -6.97 31.72 -3.78
C THR A 806 -7.61 30.40 -3.36
N GLU A 807 -7.86 29.47 -4.30
CA GLU A 807 -8.37 28.13 -3.98
C GLU A 807 -7.36 27.32 -3.15
N ALA A 808 -6.08 27.39 -3.49
CA ALA A 808 -5.00 26.79 -2.70
C ALA A 808 -5.01 27.27 -1.24
N LEU A 809 -5.27 28.57 -1.02
CA LEU A 809 -5.35 29.17 0.32
C LEU A 809 -6.66 28.90 1.07
N LYS A 810 -7.77 28.59 0.38
CA LYS A 810 -8.99 28.09 1.05
C LYS A 810 -8.76 26.69 1.62
N LEU A 811 -8.07 25.85 0.85
CA LEU A 811 -7.77 24.46 1.18
C LEU A 811 -6.64 24.35 2.22
N ARG A 812 -5.64 25.25 2.15
CA ARG A 812 -4.51 25.33 3.08
C ARG A 812 -4.20 26.80 3.42
N PRO A 813 -4.84 27.39 4.45
CA PRO A 813 -4.65 28.80 4.81
C PRO A 813 -3.22 29.19 5.22
N ASP A 814 -2.44 28.22 5.69
CA ASP A 814 -1.02 28.31 6.06
C ASP A 814 -0.08 28.04 4.87
N PHE A 815 -0.57 28.06 3.63
CA PHE A 815 0.28 27.83 2.45
C PHE A 815 1.03 29.10 2.02
N ALA A 816 2.14 29.40 2.72
CA ALA A 816 2.99 30.58 2.49
C ALA A 816 3.36 30.81 1.01
N LEU A 817 3.62 29.75 0.24
CA LEU A 817 3.97 29.86 -1.17
C LEU A 817 2.80 30.39 -2.02
N ALA A 818 1.61 29.83 -1.87
CA ALA A 818 0.42 30.31 -2.56
C ALA A 818 0.07 31.75 -2.16
N ALA A 819 0.30 32.13 -0.89
CA ALA A 819 0.15 33.51 -0.43
C ALA A 819 1.16 34.47 -1.09
N ASN A 820 2.43 34.08 -1.25
CA ASN A 820 3.43 34.87 -1.97
C ASN A 820 3.01 35.06 -3.42
N ASN A 821 2.64 33.95 -4.08
CA ASN A 821 2.30 33.93 -5.48
C ASN A 821 1.05 34.76 -5.77
N LEU A 822 0.00 34.66 -4.93
CA LEU A 822 -1.18 35.51 -5.00
C LEU A 822 -0.84 37.01 -4.80
N GLY A 823 0.01 37.33 -3.82
CA GLY A 823 0.51 38.69 -3.61
C GLY A 823 1.25 39.23 -4.83
N PHE A 824 2.09 38.41 -5.45
CA PHE A 824 2.80 38.77 -6.68
C PHE A 824 1.87 38.95 -7.89
N ILE A 825 0.81 38.14 -8.03
CA ILE A 825 -0.22 38.37 -9.06
C ILE A 825 -0.87 39.75 -8.87
N TYR A 826 -1.25 40.11 -7.64
CA TYR A 826 -1.80 41.44 -7.37
C TYR A 826 -0.80 42.57 -7.68
N TYR A 827 0.50 42.36 -7.45
CA TYR A 827 1.55 43.31 -7.85
C TYR A 827 1.59 43.48 -9.38
N ARG A 828 1.59 42.38 -10.14
CA ARG A 828 1.57 42.41 -11.62
C ARG A 828 0.29 43.03 -12.21
N GLN A 829 -0.82 43.00 -11.47
CA GLN A 829 -2.07 43.68 -11.81
C GLN A 829 -2.12 45.16 -11.38
N GLY A 830 -1.03 45.72 -10.81
CA GLY A 830 -0.98 47.10 -10.31
C GLY A 830 -1.73 47.33 -8.98
N LYS A 831 -2.23 46.27 -8.34
CA LYS A 831 -3.02 46.32 -7.10
C LYS A 831 -2.09 46.27 -5.87
N TYR A 832 -1.11 47.18 -5.81
CA TYR A 832 0.02 47.12 -4.88
C TYR A 832 -0.38 47.03 -3.38
N ALA A 833 -1.44 47.72 -2.96
CA ALA A 833 -1.94 47.63 -1.58
C ALA A 833 -2.55 46.26 -1.23
N GLN A 834 -3.05 45.51 -2.22
CA GLN A 834 -3.51 44.12 -2.04
C GLN A 834 -2.31 43.16 -2.06
N ALA A 835 -1.33 43.41 -2.94
CA ALA A 835 -0.08 42.67 -2.98
C ALA A 835 0.65 42.69 -1.63
N ALA A 836 0.87 43.89 -1.07
CA ALA A 836 1.52 44.08 0.22
C ALA A 836 0.83 43.28 1.34
N ARG A 837 -0.50 43.32 1.43
CA ARG A 837 -1.27 42.54 2.44
C ARG A 837 -1.05 41.03 2.34
N TRP A 838 -1.01 40.47 1.14
CA TRP A 838 -0.77 39.04 0.94
C TRP A 838 0.68 38.63 1.21
N LEU A 839 1.64 39.50 0.88
CA LEU A 839 3.06 39.30 1.17
C LEU A 839 3.37 39.45 2.66
N GLU A 840 2.76 40.43 3.35
CA GLU A 840 2.75 40.52 4.81
C GLU A 840 2.14 39.26 5.45
N ASN A 841 1.06 38.71 4.87
CA ASN A 841 0.47 37.46 5.36
C ASN A 841 1.40 36.26 5.14
N THR A 842 2.11 36.20 4.01
CA THR A 842 3.17 35.21 3.78
C THR A 842 4.22 35.26 4.89
N LEU A 843 4.68 36.45 5.27
CA LEU A 843 5.68 36.64 6.31
C LEU A 843 5.16 36.36 7.73
N LYS A 844 3.84 36.38 7.96
CA LYS A 844 3.25 35.90 9.22
C LYS A 844 3.21 34.37 9.31
N ILE A 845 3.07 33.70 8.16
CA ILE A 845 3.07 32.23 8.05
C ILE A 845 4.51 31.71 8.11
N ASP A 846 5.42 32.30 7.34
CA ASP A 846 6.86 32.01 7.36
C ASP A 846 7.70 33.29 7.31
N PRO A 847 8.22 33.76 8.46
CA PRO A 847 9.14 34.90 8.53
C PRO A 847 10.50 34.69 7.85
N SER A 848 10.89 33.45 7.54
CA SER A 848 12.18 33.17 6.87
C SER A 848 12.11 33.26 5.34
N ARG A 849 10.92 33.50 4.78
CA ARG A 849 10.63 33.51 3.34
C ARG A 849 11.21 34.75 2.65
N ALA A 850 12.52 34.77 2.42
CA ALA A 850 13.26 35.89 1.81
C ALA A 850 12.55 36.50 0.57
N VAL A 851 12.02 35.66 -0.32
CA VAL A 851 11.29 36.09 -1.53
C VAL A 851 10.08 36.99 -1.23
N ALA A 852 9.37 36.75 -0.13
CA ALA A 852 8.24 37.59 0.24
C ALA A 852 8.72 39.01 0.61
N TYR A 853 9.91 39.16 1.20
CA TYR A 853 10.51 40.48 1.45
C TYR A 853 10.89 41.22 0.16
N ILE A 854 11.44 40.55 -0.86
CA ILE A 854 11.81 41.26 -2.10
C ILE A 854 10.56 41.74 -2.86
N ASN A 855 9.54 40.88 -2.95
CA ASN A 855 8.24 41.21 -3.54
C ASN A 855 7.53 42.33 -2.74
N LEU A 856 7.65 42.32 -1.41
CA LEU A 856 7.05 43.34 -0.53
C LEU A 856 7.79 44.68 -0.63
N GLY A 857 9.12 44.66 -0.77
CA GLY A 857 9.92 45.86 -1.02
C GLY A 857 9.51 46.57 -2.31
N ASP A 858 9.30 45.80 -3.39
CA ASP A 858 8.77 46.35 -4.64
C ASP A 858 7.33 46.86 -4.51
N ALA A 859 6.44 46.12 -3.84
CA ALA A 859 5.07 46.58 -3.60
C ALA A 859 5.02 47.91 -2.82
N TYR A 860 5.80 48.04 -1.74
CA TYR A 860 5.89 49.30 -0.98
C TYR A 860 6.52 50.45 -1.79
N ARG A 861 7.53 50.17 -2.62
CA ARG A 861 8.13 51.16 -3.51
C ARG A 861 7.10 51.72 -4.49
N GLN A 862 6.28 50.88 -5.11
CA GLN A 862 5.18 51.32 -5.99
C GLN A 862 4.06 52.06 -5.24
N MET A 863 3.92 51.85 -3.93
CA MET A 863 3.01 52.61 -3.06
C MET A 863 3.62 53.94 -2.55
N GLY A 864 4.90 54.21 -2.81
CA GLY A 864 5.62 55.38 -2.30
C GLY A 864 6.08 55.28 -0.84
N ASP A 865 5.94 54.11 -0.20
CA ASP A 865 6.38 53.88 1.19
C ASP A 865 7.87 53.48 1.22
N ALA A 866 8.73 54.46 0.94
CA ALA A 866 10.18 54.26 0.83
C ALA A 866 10.82 53.69 2.12
N ALA A 867 10.26 54.01 3.29
CA ALA A 867 10.75 53.51 4.58
C ALA A 867 10.54 52.00 4.71
N LYS A 868 9.33 51.50 4.44
CA LYS A 868 9.06 50.06 4.47
C LYS A 868 9.72 49.31 3.31
N ALA A 869 9.80 49.93 2.13
CA ALA A 869 10.54 49.36 1.00
C ALA A 869 12.02 49.13 1.35
N ARG A 870 12.67 50.12 1.97
CA ARG A 870 14.06 50.02 2.44
C ARG A 870 14.23 48.89 3.45
N HIS A 871 13.35 48.81 4.45
CA HIS A 871 13.39 47.75 5.46
C HIS A 871 13.26 46.34 4.83
N ALA A 872 12.29 46.15 3.92
CA ALA A 872 12.07 44.86 3.29
C ALA A 872 13.28 44.41 2.42
N PHE A 873 13.88 45.30 1.62
CA PHE A 873 15.08 44.96 0.86
C PHE A 873 16.31 44.72 1.74
N GLN A 874 16.42 45.37 2.90
CA GLN A 874 17.46 45.08 3.89
C GLN A 874 17.29 43.66 4.47
N THR A 875 16.10 43.30 4.93
CA THR A 875 15.84 41.95 5.48
C THR A 875 15.97 40.85 4.42
N TYR A 876 15.66 41.12 3.15
CA TYR A 876 16.01 40.18 2.06
C TYR A 876 17.53 39.93 1.99
N LEU A 877 18.36 40.97 2.09
CA LEU A 877 19.82 40.85 2.06
C LEU A 877 20.42 40.26 3.34
N GLU A 878 19.74 40.39 4.48
CA GLU A 878 20.11 39.70 5.73
C GLU A 878 19.86 38.20 5.63
N LEU A 879 18.72 37.79 5.05
CA LEU A 879 18.36 36.38 4.85
C LEU A 879 19.12 35.73 3.68
N GLN A 880 19.40 36.47 2.60
CA GLN A 880 20.12 35.99 1.42
C GLN A 880 21.19 36.99 0.92
N PRO A 881 22.34 37.13 1.63
CA PRO A 881 23.41 38.05 1.23
C PRO A 881 23.99 37.80 -0.17
N SER A 882 23.94 36.55 -0.63
CA SER A 882 24.41 36.07 -1.93
C SER A 882 23.29 35.42 -2.77
N GLY A 883 22.02 35.69 -2.46
CA GLY A 883 20.88 35.19 -3.24
C GLY A 883 20.84 35.75 -4.66
N ALA A 884 20.12 35.08 -5.55
CA ALA A 884 20.03 35.44 -6.98
C ALA A 884 19.64 36.91 -7.20
N SER A 885 18.73 37.44 -6.38
CA SER A 885 18.24 38.82 -6.47
C SER A 885 18.99 39.80 -5.54
N ALA A 886 20.11 39.40 -4.91
CA ALA A 886 20.86 40.26 -3.99
C ALA A 886 21.50 41.48 -4.70
N ALA A 887 21.89 41.34 -5.96
CA ALA A 887 22.33 42.47 -6.77
C ALA A 887 21.19 43.47 -7.02
N TYR A 888 19.99 42.98 -7.32
CA TYR A 888 18.79 43.80 -7.51
C TYR A 888 18.41 44.55 -6.23
N ALA A 889 18.31 43.86 -5.08
CA ALA A 889 17.96 44.48 -3.80
C ALA A 889 18.94 45.59 -3.40
N ARG A 890 20.26 45.39 -3.62
CA ARG A 890 21.27 46.44 -3.41
C ARG A 890 21.05 47.65 -4.32
N ALA A 891 20.73 47.44 -5.58
CA ALA A 891 20.42 48.52 -6.51
C ALA A 891 19.16 49.29 -6.10
N GLN A 892 18.09 48.60 -5.67
CA GLN A 892 16.88 49.26 -5.16
C GLN A 892 17.18 50.15 -3.95
N LEU A 893 17.97 49.65 -2.99
CA LEU A 893 18.37 50.39 -1.78
C LEU A 893 19.20 51.65 -2.03
N GLN A 894 19.85 51.77 -3.20
CA GLN A 894 20.57 52.97 -3.63
C GLN A 894 19.64 54.03 -4.26
N THR A 895 18.45 53.63 -4.71
CA THR A 895 17.47 54.50 -5.37
C THR A 895 16.31 54.93 -4.46
N LEU A 896 16.18 54.28 -3.30
CA LEU A 896 15.31 54.64 -2.18
C LEU A 896 16.01 55.56 -1.19
#